data_AF-A0A7W6MD67-F1
#
_entry.id   AF-A0A7W6MD67-F1
#
_cell.length_a   1.000
_cell.length_b   1.000
_cell.length_c   1.000
_cell.angle_alpha   90.00
_cell.angle_beta   90.00
_cell.angle_gamma   90.00
#
_symmetry.space_group_name_H-M   'P 1'
#
loop_
_entity.id
_entity.type
_entity.pdbx_description
1 polymer ?
#
loop_
_entity_poly.entity_id
_entity_poly.type
_entity_poly.pdbx_seq_one_letter_code
_entity_poly.pdbx_strand_id
1 'polypeptide(L)'
;MKRSRTPEELLKHEAVAKARKSIRLLQGQIADRLLKITAEVEALHEHLTAKETTQFLHAACELDLTDASAFVKASVSLKGCHGLLREKRIGFAQLRSLATADNETRRESLLRMEAGASVGTKDVAAIRAHFKRQKLTFWDLQARTAMRRTIAAARRRMAVSVKLVDKRVGEVMTKVDLLQSRLSPEVRTQYLASVQEIASEVLPRFEEVWGPQPASLKEALSLPNGSEGRGVALAYAALRRVADGQLGGEYGYALDNTSQCRKVQTNLIDCLQSVTSAKPPLEFDAPAVRKPLAALPRPHLTVVELCAGAGGFSIGLERAGYHPIALVEFDKDAAATLRQNRPFWPVVEADMRTVDFSQYRSPNVDLLVGGLPCQPYSIEGLGLGKDDPRDLLPEGARAVDEIRPAAFVFENVAGLLHARHADHLGAFMKKLRKSGYAIQIIRMEAEDYGVPQERTRILIVGMRMAAMGAFRSPPKFPEWRANMGDALADLMAENGWLGAAAWAEALRTQVVRRNGADLRGALASTVVGRKGGSREKETARWAAKGIDIRNVADSAPTQQQAERAGPAFRPSLTLRMRARLQAFPDYWSFVGGKDSAARQIGNAVPPPVGMAIGLAVRSALRGTIFDYGALMRPGAVHQPEESARQLTWAPSIAADFVVEEFSSALPEVS
;
A
#
# COMPACT_ATOMS: atom_id res chain seq x y z
N MET A 1 21.59 51.32 -19.60
CA MET A 1 21.17 51.52 -18.20
C MET A 1 21.23 50.18 -17.46
N LYS A 2 22.24 49.95 -16.62
CA LYS A 2 22.26 48.80 -15.71
C LYS A 2 21.22 49.07 -14.61
N ARG A 3 20.16 48.26 -14.50
CA ARG A 3 19.20 48.34 -13.39
C ARG A 3 19.97 48.19 -12.08
N SER A 4 19.96 49.23 -11.24
CA SER A 4 20.54 49.18 -9.90
C SER A 4 19.76 48.15 -9.09
N ARG A 5 20.47 47.13 -8.58
CA ARG A 5 19.89 46.14 -7.66
C ARG A 5 19.37 46.87 -6.43
N THR A 6 18.20 46.48 -5.95
CA THR A 6 17.63 47.04 -4.72
C THR A 6 18.52 46.69 -3.51
N PRO A 7 18.50 47.49 -2.42
CA PRO A 7 19.26 47.19 -1.20
C PRO A 7 18.99 45.78 -0.62
N GLU A 8 17.75 45.30 -0.70
CA GLU A 8 17.39 43.94 -0.29
C GLU A 8 17.99 42.85 -1.20
N GLU A 9 18.06 43.07 -2.52
CA GLU A 9 18.70 42.15 -3.46
C GLU A 9 20.22 42.09 -3.27
N LEU A 10 20.84 43.22 -2.91
CA LEU A 10 22.26 43.27 -2.55
C LEU A 10 22.53 42.49 -1.26
N LEU A 11 21.72 42.70 -0.21
CA LEU A 11 21.84 41.98 1.06
C LEU A 11 21.62 40.47 0.89
N LYS A 12 20.64 40.06 0.08
CA LYS A 12 20.39 38.66 -0.25
C LYS A 12 21.56 38.05 -1.04
N HIS A 13 22.11 38.78 -2.00
CA HIS A 13 23.26 38.32 -2.78
C HIS A 13 24.52 38.16 -1.91
N GLU A 14 24.77 39.08 -0.97
CA GLU A 14 25.85 38.98 0.01
C GLU A 14 25.64 37.79 0.96
N ALA A 15 24.44 37.59 1.48
CA ALA A 15 24.11 36.46 2.33
C ALA A 15 24.32 35.10 1.62
N VAL A 16 23.87 34.99 0.36
CA VAL A 16 24.07 33.79 -0.46
C VAL A 16 25.55 33.57 -0.80
N ALA A 17 26.30 34.64 -1.11
CA ALA A 17 27.73 34.54 -1.37
C ALA A 17 28.52 34.10 -0.12
N LYS A 18 28.18 34.65 1.05
CA LYS A 18 28.76 34.26 2.34
C LYS A 18 28.44 32.80 2.68
N ALA A 19 27.18 32.39 2.53
CA ALA A 19 26.76 31.00 2.73
C ALA A 19 27.48 30.04 1.78
N ARG A 20 27.59 30.36 0.49
CA ARG A 20 28.33 29.56 -0.49
C ARG A 20 29.81 29.41 -0.13
N LYS A 21 30.47 30.49 0.33
CA LYS A 21 31.87 30.43 0.78
C LYS A 21 32.01 29.54 2.02
N SER A 22 31.11 29.68 2.99
CA SER A 22 31.10 28.88 4.21
C SER A 22 30.85 27.39 3.92
N ILE A 23 29.86 27.05 3.11
CA ILE A 23 29.56 25.65 2.72
C ILE A 23 30.76 25.01 2.00
N ARG A 24 31.40 25.74 1.07
CA ARG A 24 32.58 25.24 0.36
C ARG A 24 33.77 24.98 1.28
N LEU A 25 33.93 25.80 2.32
CA LEU A 25 34.96 25.60 3.35
C LEU A 25 34.66 24.33 4.15
N LEU A 26 33.42 24.15 4.62
CA LEU A 26 32.99 22.97 5.37
C LEU A 26 33.13 21.68 4.52
N GLN A 27 32.78 21.72 3.24
CA GLN A 27 32.99 20.60 2.31
C GLN A 27 34.48 20.24 2.17
N GLY A 28 35.37 21.24 2.13
CA GLY A 28 36.82 21.00 2.13
C GLY A 28 37.29 20.34 3.42
N GLN A 29 36.77 20.76 4.58
CA GLN A 29 37.10 20.16 5.87
C GLN A 29 36.59 18.73 6.00
N ILE A 30 35.40 18.42 5.48
CA ILE A 30 34.85 17.06 5.45
C ILE A 30 35.74 16.16 4.58
N ALA A 31 36.06 16.59 3.37
CA ALA A 31 36.92 15.83 2.48
C ALA A 31 38.29 15.56 3.10
N ASP A 32 38.90 16.56 3.74
CA ASP A 32 40.19 16.39 4.42
C ASP A 32 40.13 15.38 5.58
N ARG A 33 39.05 15.42 6.40
CA ARG A 33 38.84 14.44 7.48
C ARG A 33 38.65 13.02 6.95
N LEU A 34 37.88 12.84 5.89
CA LEU A 34 37.68 11.53 5.26
C LEU A 34 38.99 10.94 4.72
N LEU A 35 39.83 11.78 4.10
CA LEU A 35 41.13 11.34 3.60
C LEU A 35 42.12 11.05 4.72
N LYS A 36 42.07 11.79 5.83
CA LYS A 36 42.85 11.47 7.05
C LYS A 36 42.45 10.12 7.64
N ILE A 37 41.15 9.86 7.79
CA ILE A 37 40.68 8.53 8.23
C ILE A 37 41.19 7.44 7.28
N THR A 38 41.13 7.68 5.97
CA THR A 38 41.64 6.72 4.97
C THR A 38 43.15 6.47 5.12
N ALA A 39 43.93 7.49 5.46
CA ALA A 39 45.38 7.37 5.71
C ALA A 39 45.69 6.63 7.02
N GLU A 40 44.91 6.85 8.09
CA GLU A 40 45.03 6.06 9.33
C GLU A 40 44.70 4.58 9.07
N VAL A 41 43.67 4.31 8.27
CA VAL A 41 43.32 2.94 7.85
C VAL A 41 44.41 2.32 6.97
N GLU A 42 45.09 3.13 6.15
CA GLU A 42 46.25 2.68 5.37
C GLU A 42 47.41 2.27 6.29
N ALA A 43 47.71 3.05 7.34
CA ALA A 43 48.76 2.72 8.30
C ALA A 43 48.46 1.44 9.10
N LEU A 44 47.18 1.18 9.41
CA LEU A 44 46.77 -0.07 10.07
C LEU A 44 47.06 -1.33 9.25
N HIS A 45 47.20 -1.22 7.92
CA HIS A 45 47.56 -2.36 7.07
C HIS A 45 48.99 -2.86 7.28
N GLU A 46 49.86 -2.13 7.99
CA GLU A 46 51.18 -2.62 8.41
C GLU A 46 51.09 -3.67 9.53
N HIS A 47 49.97 -3.70 10.25
CA HIS A 47 49.79 -4.52 11.45
C HIS A 47 48.59 -5.47 11.38
N LEU A 48 47.59 -5.17 10.54
CA LEU A 48 46.33 -5.91 10.44
C LEU A 48 46.01 -6.26 8.98
N THR A 49 45.42 -7.42 8.75
CA THR A 49 44.86 -7.79 7.44
C THR A 49 43.60 -6.96 7.13
N ALA A 50 43.23 -6.81 5.85
CA ALA A 50 42.03 -6.06 5.46
C ALA A 50 40.74 -6.49 6.17
N LYS A 51 40.62 -7.79 6.52
CA LYS A 51 39.49 -8.33 7.27
C LYS A 51 39.53 -7.89 8.73
N GLU A 52 40.69 -8.01 9.37
CA GLU A 52 40.91 -7.58 10.75
C GLU A 52 40.77 -6.05 10.89
N THR A 53 41.27 -5.27 9.94
CA THR A 53 41.08 -3.81 9.91
C THR A 53 39.59 -3.46 9.78
N THR A 54 38.82 -4.16 8.94
CA THR A 54 37.37 -3.94 8.83
C THR A 54 36.66 -4.25 10.16
N GLN A 55 37.04 -5.34 10.82
CA GLN A 55 36.48 -5.74 12.11
C GLN A 55 36.89 -4.79 13.24
N PHE A 56 38.14 -4.32 13.26
CA PHE A 56 38.65 -3.33 14.20
C PHE A 56 37.90 -2.00 14.05
N LEU A 57 37.75 -1.50 12.83
CA LEU A 57 36.99 -0.28 12.56
C LEU A 57 35.53 -0.41 12.98
N HIS A 58 34.94 -1.59 12.82
CA HIS A 58 33.56 -1.84 13.26
C HIS A 58 33.43 -1.90 14.78
N ALA A 59 34.29 -2.70 15.44
CA ALA A 59 34.17 -3.00 16.86
C ALA A 59 34.78 -1.92 17.77
N ALA A 60 35.91 -1.33 17.38
CA ALA A 60 36.66 -0.38 18.21
C ALA A 60 36.46 1.09 17.79
N CYS A 61 36.09 1.36 16.54
CA CYS A 61 35.83 2.72 16.05
C CYS A 61 34.34 3.00 15.76
N GLU A 62 33.45 2.05 16.10
CA GLU A 62 31.99 2.17 15.99
C GLU A 62 31.49 2.53 14.58
N LEU A 63 32.23 2.16 13.53
CA LEU A 63 31.78 2.31 12.14
C LEU A 63 30.84 1.16 11.77
N ASP A 64 29.83 1.38 10.93
CA ASP A 64 29.09 0.25 10.38
C ASP A 64 29.98 -0.58 9.44
N LEU A 65 29.67 -1.88 9.31
CA LEU A 65 30.44 -2.82 8.49
C LEU A 65 30.62 -2.36 7.04
N THR A 66 29.60 -1.70 6.47
CA THR A 66 29.65 -1.19 5.10
C THR A 66 30.61 -0.01 4.96
N ASP A 67 30.63 0.90 5.92
CA ASP A 67 31.49 2.08 5.91
C ASP A 67 32.93 1.73 6.32
N ALA A 68 33.11 0.82 7.28
CA ALA A 68 34.41 0.22 7.60
C ALA A 68 35.02 -0.46 6.35
N SER A 69 34.24 -1.28 5.64
CA SER A 69 34.68 -1.91 4.39
C SER A 69 34.99 -0.88 3.30
N ALA A 70 34.27 0.24 3.26
CA ALA A 70 34.51 1.31 2.31
C ALA A 70 35.85 2.01 2.55
N PHE A 71 36.20 2.32 3.81
CA PHE A 71 37.49 2.92 4.16
C PHE A 71 38.66 1.97 3.87
N VAL A 72 38.54 0.69 4.21
CA VAL A 72 39.56 -0.33 3.88
C VAL A 72 39.76 -0.47 2.38
N LYS A 73 38.66 -0.46 1.59
CA LYS A 73 38.78 -0.46 0.12
C LYS A 73 39.35 0.85 -0.40
N ALA A 74 39.04 1.99 0.20
CA ALA A 74 39.53 3.29 -0.20
C ALA A 74 41.05 3.42 0.02
N SER A 75 41.58 2.95 1.15
CA SER A 75 43.00 3.02 1.48
C SER A 75 43.87 2.24 0.50
N VAL A 76 43.35 1.15 -0.06
CA VAL A 76 44.03 0.40 -1.13
C VAL A 76 43.81 1.03 -2.50
N SER A 77 42.54 1.27 -2.86
CA SER A 77 42.17 1.52 -4.25
C SER A 77 42.22 2.99 -4.69
N LEU A 78 42.32 3.92 -3.74
CA LEU A 78 42.44 5.36 -4.00
C LEU A 78 43.81 5.92 -3.54
N LYS A 79 44.76 5.03 -3.22
CA LYS A 79 46.13 5.39 -2.88
C LYS A 79 46.76 6.25 -3.99
N GLY A 80 47.40 7.34 -3.60
CA GLY A 80 48.00 8.32 -4.52
C GLY A 80 47.03 9.36 -5.10
N CYS A 81 45.71 9.19 -4.98
CA CYS A 81 44.73 10.15 -5.50
C CYS A 81 44.30 11.22 -4.47
N HIS A 82 44.86 11.21 -3.26
CA HIS A 82 44.46 12.09 -2.15
C HIS A 82 44.42 13.58 -2.51
N GLY A 83 45.38 14.07 -3.30
CA GLY A 83 45.43 15.47 -3.74
C GLY A 83 44.23 15.86 -4.61
N LEU A 84 43.91 15.05 -5.61
CA LEU A 84 42.77 15.24 -6.50
C LEU A 84 41.44 15.17 -5.74
N LEU A 85 41.28 14.19 -4.86
CA LEU A 85 40.07 14.00 -4.07
C LEU A 85 39.84 15.17 -3.09
N ARG A 86 40.93 15.71 -2.52
CA ARG A 86 40.91 16.92 -1.66
C ARG A 86 40.50 18.14 -2.48
N GLU A 87 41.08 18.35 -3.65
CA GLU A 87 40.75 19.47 -4.54
C GLU A 87 39.28 19.45 -4.96
N LYS A 88 38.75 18.27 -5.30
CA LYS A 88 37.34 18.11 -5.71
C LYS A 88 36.35 18.10 -4.54
N ARG A 89 36.81 18.14 -3.28
CA ARG A 89 35.97 18.16 -2.06
C ARG A 89 34.96 17.01 -2.02
N ILE A 90 35.43 15.79 -2.21
CA ILE A 90 34.55 14.61 -2.26
C ILE A 90 33.82 14.38 -0.94
N GLY A 91 32.56 13.95 -1.03
CA GLY A 91 31.81 13.43 0.10
C GLY A 91 32.03 11.93 0.30
N PHE A 92 31.58 11.41 1.45
CA PHE A 92 31.75 9.99 1.79
C PHE A 92 31.05 9.03 0.80
N ALA A 93 29.86 9.37 0.31
CA ALA A 93 29.17 8.56 -0.70
C ALA A 93 29.98 8.43 -2.01
N GLN A 94 30.69 9.49 -2.41
CA GLN A 94 31.59 9.47 -3.58
C GLN A 94 32.84 8.64 -3.30
N LEU A 95 33.46 8.80 -2.12
CA LEU A 95 34.59 7.98 -1.66
C LEU A 95 34.24 6.49 -1.76
N ARG A 96 33.10 6.08 -1.17
CA ARG A 96 32.62 4.69 -1.18
C ARG A 96 32.32 4.19 -2.60
N SER A 97 31.69 5.01 -3.44
CA SER A 97 31.38 4.63 -4.81
C SER A 97 32.64 4.41 -5.66
N LEU A 98 33.68 5.23 -5.46
CA LEU A 98 34.97 5.07 -6.14
C LEU A 98 35.77 3.88 -5.58
N ALA A 99 35.76 3.68 -4.26
CA ALA A 99 36.46 2.57 -3.62
C ALA A 99 35.91 1.20 -4.06
N THR A 100 34.58 1.09 -4.17
CA THR A 100 33.88 -0.16 -4.56
C THR A 100 33.75 -0.35 -6.08
N ALA A 101 34.19 0.61 -6.89
CA ALA A 101 34.22 0.50 -8.34
C ALA A 101 35.18 -0.61 -8.80
N ASP A 102 34.94 -1.22 -9.97
CA ASP A 102 35.97 -2.03 -10.65
C ASP A 102 37.08 -1.12 -11.21
N ASN A 103 38.26 -1.66 -11.50
CA ASN A 103 39.43 -0.86 -11.87
C ASN A 103 39.21 0.04 -13.09
N GLU A 104 38.51 -0.46 -14.12
CA GLU A 104 38.19 0.32 -15.33
C GLU A 104 37.27 1.51 -14.99
N THR A 105 36.19 1.25 -14.26
CA THR A 105 35.24 2.28 -13.83
C THR A 105 35.93 3.32 -12.94
N ARG A 106 36.77 2.89 -12.00
CA ARG A 106 37.49 3.80 -11.09
C ARG A 106 38.45 4.70 -11.84
N ARG A 107 39.26 4.13 -12.74
CA ARG A 107 40.24 4.87 -13.54
C ARG A 107 39.56 5.92 -14.42
N GLU A 108 38.51 5.54 -15.12
CA GLU A 108 37.74 6.47 -15.97
C GLU A 108 37.10 7.60 -15.14
N SER A 109 36.60 7.28 -13.94
CA SER A 109 36.03 8.29 -13.04
C SER A 109 37.08 9.30 -12.56
N LEU A 110 38.29 8.82 -12.20
CA LEU A 110 39.39 9.68 -11.75
C LEU A 110 39.94 10.55 -12.88
N LEU A 111 40.11 10.01 -14.10
CA LEU A 111 40.54 10.77 -15.28
C LEU A 111 39.58 11.93 -15.61
N ARG A 112 38.26 11.69 -15.50
CA ARG A 112 37.26 12.75 -15.67
C ARG A 112 37.39 13.83 -14.59
N MET A 113 37.69 13.45 -13.36
CA MET A 113 37.92 14.41 -12.27
C MET A 113 39.19 15.24 -12.51
N GLU A 114 40.28 14.65 -12.99
CA GLU A 114 41.51 15.36 -13.37
C GLU A 114 41.26 16.36 -14.49
N ALA A 115 40.45 15.98 -15.49
CA ALA A 115 40.01 16.86 -16.57
C ALA A 115 39.03 17.98 -16.12
N GLY A 116 38.73 18.09 -14.81
CA GLY A 116 37.91 19.14 -14.23
C GLY A 116 36.43 18.81 -14.11
N ALA A 117 35.99 17.61 -14.49
CA ALA A 117 34.58 17.23 -14.35
C ALA A 117 34.19 16.99 -12.88
N SER A 118 32.94 17.34 -12.54
CA SER A 118 32.33 16.92 -11.28
C SER A 118 31.72 15.55 -11.47
N VAL A 119 32.29 14.53 -10.82
CA VAL A 119 31.83 13.13 -10.93
C VAL A 119 31.08 12.74 -9.65
N GLY A 120 29.77 12.52 -9.76
CA GLY A 120 28.91 12.04 -8.69
C GLY A 120 28.78 10.51 -8.67
N THR A 121 28.08 9.97 -7.67
CA THR A 121 27.84 8.52 -7.54
C THR A 121 27.06 7.92 -8.72
N LYS A 122 26.13 8.69 -9.30
CA LYS A 122 25.39 8.28 -10.51
C LYS A 122 26.29 8.16 -11.74
N ASP A 123 27.28 9.03 -11.86
CA ASP A 123 28.23 9.01 -12.98
C ASP A 123 29.13 7.78 -12.90
N VAL A 124 29.62 7.43 -11.70
CA VAL A 124 30.38 6.19 -11.45
C VAL A 124 29.55 4.95 -11.84
N ALA A 125 28.25 4.92 -11.50
CA ALA A 125 27.37 3.82 -11.87
C ALA A 125 27.10 3.74 -13.39
N ALA A 126 26.98 4.88 -14.06
CA ALA A 126 26.79 4.94 -15.51
C ALA A 126 28.04 4.45 -16.26
N ILE A 127 29.23 4.86 -15.81
CA ILE A 127 30.52 4.39 -16.34
C ILE A 127 30.63 2.86 -16.20
N ARG A 128 30.28 2.32 -15.02
CA ARG A 128 30.25 0.87 -14.79
C ARG A 128 29.30 0.13 -15.74
N ALA A 129 28.09 0.67 -15.94
CA ALA A 129 27.12 0.07 -16.85
C ALA A 129 27.61 0.07 -18.30
N HIS A 130 28.36 1.11 -18.70
CA HIS A 130 28.95 1.21 -20.03
C HIS A 130 29.99 0.12 -20.28
N PHE A 131 30.97 -0.04 -19.38
CA PHE A 131 31.98 -1.11 -19.50
C PHE A 131 31.36 -2.52 -19.47
N LYS A 132 30.32 -2.73 -18.64
CA LYS A 132 29.60 -4.01 -18.60
C LYS A 132 28.88 -4.33 -19.91
N ARG A 133 28.40 -3.31 -20.66
CA ARG A 133 27.76 -3.49 -21.97
C ARG A 133 28.77 -3.77 -23.08
N GLN A 134 29.94 -3.15 -23.04
CA GLN A 134 31.01 -3.38 -24.02
C GLN A 134 31.61 -4.79 -23.94
N LYS A 135 31.47 -5.48 -22.79
CA LYS A 135 31.96 -6.84 -22.57
C LYS A 135 31.00 -7.96 -23.04
N LEU A 136 29.81 -7.64 -23.57
CA LEU A 136 28.84 -8.63 -24.02
C LEU A 136 29.02 -8.94 -25.52
N THR A 137 29.09 -10.22 -25.89
CA THR A 137 29.13 -10.60 -27.31
C THR A 137 27.74 -10.47 -27.96
N PHE A 138 27.72 -10.36 -29.29
CA PHE A 138 26.47 -10.36 -30.07
C PHE A 138 25.61 -11.62 -29.81
N TRP A 139 26.27 -12.77 -29.66
CA TRP A 139 25.60 -14.04 -29.36
C TRP A 139 24.99 -14.08 -27.94
N ASP A 140 25.62 -13.46 -26.95
CA ASP A 140 25.06 -13.31 -25.60
C ASP A 140 23.80 -12.44 -25.57
N LEU A 141 23.75 -11.43 -26.44
CA LEU A 141 22.60 -10.54 -26.60
C LEU A 141 21.41 -11.24 -27.30
N GLN A 142 21.68 -12.05 -28.34
CA GLN A 142 20.65 -12.84 -29.01
C GLN A 142 20.08 -13.96 -28.12
N ALA A 143 20.94 -14.73 -27.44
CA ALA A 143 20.53 -15.84 -26.58
C ALA A 143 19.62 -15.36 -25.43
N ARG A 144 19.94 -14.21 -24.82
CA ARG A 144 19.11 -13.59 -23.77
C ARG A 144 17.75 -13.12 -24.27
N THR A 145 17.66 -12.70 -25.53
CA THR A 145 16.42 -12.19 -26.13
C THR A 145 15.50 -13.33 -26.55
N ALA A 146 16.06 -14.41 -27.11
CA ALA A 146 15.33 -15.63 -27.46
C ALA A 146 14.81 -16.36 -26.22
N MET A 147 15.65 -16.56 -25.19
CA MET A 147 15.27 -17.22 -23.94
C MET A 147 14.13 -16.47 -23.22
N ARG A 148 14.14 -15.14 -23.22
CA ARG A 148 13.06 -14.32 -22.65
C ARG A 148 11.72 -14.53 -23.36
N ARG A 149 11.72 -14.69 -24.69
CA ARG A 149 10.50 -14.93 -25.47
C ARG A 149 9.91 -16.31 -25.20
N THR A 150 10.76 -17.34 -25.10
CA THR A 150 10.34 -18.71 -24.79
C THR A 150 9.79 -18.84 -23.37
N ILE A 151 10.47 -18.25 -22.37
CA ILE A 151 10.00 -18.20 -20.98
C ILE A 151 8.67 -17.43 -20.89
N ALA A 152 8.53 -16.32 -21.61
CA ALA A 152 7.28 -15.55 -21.64
C ALA A 152 6.12 -16.28 -22.33
N ALA A 153 6.38 -17.14 -23.32
CA ALA A 153 5.37 -17.98 -23.94
C ALA A 153 4.95 -19.14 -23.03
N ALA A 154 5.91 -19.82 -22.38
CA ALA A 154 5.64 -20.88 -21.41
C ALA A 154 4.84 -20.37 -20.20
N ARG A 155 5.20 -19.20 -19.65
CA ARG A 155 4.46 -18.56 -18.56
C ARG A 155 3.03 -18.18 -18.95
N ARG A 156 2.81 -17.74 -20.19
CA ARG A 156 1.47 -17.42 -20.70
C ARG A 156 0.58 -18.66 -20.82
N ARG A 157 1.12 -19.77 -21.34
CA ARG A 157 0.37 -21.04 -21.40
C ARG A 157 0.02 -21.55 -20.00
N MET A 158 0.99 -21.58 -19.10
CA MET A 158 0.79 -21.99 -17.71
C MET A 158 -0.28 -21.14 -17.00
N ALA A 159 -0.25 -19.81 -17.18
CA ALA A 159 -1.25 -18.92 -16.59
C ALA A 159 -2.67 -19.16 -17.13
N VAL A 160 -2.81 -19.57 -18.40
CA VAL A 160 -4.10 -19.92 -19.00
C VAL A 160 -4.61 -21.25 -18.44
N SER A 161 -3.76 -22.27 -18.34
CA SER A 161 -4.12 -23.59 -17.80
C SER A 161 -4.51 -23.50 -16.31
N VAL A 162 -3.79 -22.72 -15.50
CA VAL A 162 -4.12 -22.47 -14.08
C VAL A 162 -5.50 -21.83 -13.93
N LYS A 163 -5.80 -20.78 -14.70
CA LYS A 163 -7.12 -20.09 -14.64
C LYS A 163 -8.27 -21.01 -15.03
N LEU A 164 -8.01 -21.94 -15.95
CA LEU A 164 -9.03 -22.87 -16.44
C LEU A 164 -9.29 -23.98 -15.43
N VAL A 165 -8.23 -24.53 -14.80
CA VAL A 165 -8.39 -25.49 -13.71
C VAL A 165 -9.14 -24.84 -12.54
N ASP A 166 -8.73 -23.65 -12.09
CA ASP A 166 -9.40 -22.92 -11.00
C ASP A 166 -10.91 -22.76 -11.25
N LYS A 167 -11.28 -22.25 -12.44
CA LYS A 167 -12.68 -22.05 -12.83
C LYS A 167 -13.48 -23.35 -12.81
N ARG A 168 -12.95 -24.40 -13.44
CA ARG A 168 -13.69 -25.66 -13.63
C ARG A 168 -13.78 -26.47 -12.34
N VAL A 169 -12.74 -26.47 -11.50
CA VAL A 169 -12.81 -27.11 -10.19
C VAL A 169 -13.79 -26.34 -9.28
N GLY A 170 -13.88 -25.02 -9.37
CA GLY A 170 -14.92 -24.24 -8.70
C GLY A 170 -16.34 -24.60 -9.15
N GLU A 171 -16.55 -24.87 -10.44
CA GLU A 171 -17.83 -25.39 -10.97
C GLU A 171 -18.15 -26.78 -10.40
N VAL A 172 -17.16 -27.67 -10.29
CA VAL A 172 -17.31 -28.98 -9.63
C VAL A 172 -17.70 -28.82 -8.17
N MET A 173 -16.99 -27.99 -7.41
CA MET A 173 -17.28 -27.74 -5.98
C MET A 173 -18.72 -27.24 -5.78
N THR A 174 -19.15 -26.26 -6.57
CA THR A 174 -20.50 -25.68 -6.47
C THR A 174 -21.58 -26.74 -6.74
N LYS A 175 -21.38 -27.57 -7.76
CA LYS A 175 -22.36 -28.60 -8.13
C LYS A 175 -22.35 -29.78 -7.15
N VAL A 176 -21.19 -30.14 -6.59
CA VAL A 176 -21.07 -31.14 -5.52
C VAL A 176 -21.76 -30.67 -4.25
N ASP A 177 -21.61 -29.39 -3.89
CA ASP A 177 -22.32 -28.76 -2.77
C ASP A 177 -23.84 -28.76 -3.00
N LEU A 178 -24.31 -28.41 -4.20
CA LEU A 178 -25.73 -28.47 -4.55
C LEU A 178 -26.31 -29.89 -4.47
N LEU A 179 -25.52 -30.93 -4.73
CA LEU A 179 -25.97 -32.32 -4.55
C LEU A 179 -26.29 -32.65 -3.08
N GLN A 180 -25.76 -31.89 -2.12
CA GLN A 180 -26.09 -32.01 -0.68
C GLN A 180 -27.51 -31.54 -0.37
N SER A 181 -28.09 -30.70 -1.23
CA SER A 181 -29.45 -30.21 -1.08
C SER A 181 -30.51 -31.24 -1.52
N ARG A 182 -31.76 -31.04 -1.07
CA ARG A 182 -32.90 -31.89 -1.48
C ARG A 182 -33.31 -31.59 -2.93
N LEU A 183 -32.64 -32.24 -3.88
CA LEU A 183 -32.97 -32.20 -5.31
C LEU A 183 -33.90 -33.36 -5.70
N SER A 184 -34.73 -33.18 -6.73
CA SER A 184 -35.51 -34.29 -7.30
C SER A 184 -34.59 -35.34 -7.94
N PRO A 185 -35.01 -36.61 -8.05
CA PRO A 185 -34.20 -37.67 -8.65
C PRO A 185 -33.71 -37.38 -10.07
N GLU A 186 -34.55 -36.76 -10.89
CA GLU A 186 -34.24 -36.41 -12.29
C GLU A 186 -33.18 -35.31 -12.36
N VAL A 187 -33.33 -34.27 -11.53
CA VAL A 187 -32.37 -33.16 -11.42
C VAL A 187 -31.04 -33.65 -10.86
N ARG A 188 -31.07 -34.50 -9.84
CA ARG A 188 -29.86 -35.09 -9.26
C ARG A 188 -29.05 -35.89 -10.28
N THR A 189 -29.72 -36.69 -11.11
CA THR A 189 -29.07 -37.49 -12.17
C THR A 189 -28.41 -36.59 -13.22
N GLN A 190 -29.09 -35.52 -13.66
CA GLN A 190 -28.54 -34.55 -14.61
C GLN A 190 -27.34 -33.79 -14.04
N TYR A 191 -27.40 -33.38 -12.77
CA TYR A 191 -26.31 -32.70 -12.09
C TYR A 191 -25.10 -33.62 -11.91
N LEU A 192 -25.31 -34.88 -11.55
CA LEU A 192 -24.24 -35.86 -11.41
C LEU A 192 -23.49 -36.08 -12.73
N ALA A 193 -24.22 -36.28 -13.83
CA ALA A 193 -23.62 -36.43 -15.16
C ALA A 193 -22.80 -35.20 -15.56
N SER A 194 -23.35 -34.00 -15.32
CA SER A 194 -22.64 -32.74 -15.59
C SER A 194 -21.37 -32.58 -14.74
N VAL A 195 -21.39 -33.01 -13.48
CA VAL A 195 -20.24 -32.93 -12.57
C VAL A 195 -19.11 -33.87 -12.98
N GLN A 196 -19.47 -35.10 -13.37
CA GLN A 196 -18.52 -36.08 -13.89
C GLN A 196 -17.82 -35.56 -15.14
N GLU A 197 -18.59 -35.03 -16.09
CA GLU A 197 -18.06 -34.47 -17.34
C GLU A 197 -17.04 -33.35 -17.09
N ILE A 198 -17.37 -32.40 -16.21
CA ILE A 198 -16.47 -31.29 -15.88
C ILE A 198 -15.21 -31.82 -15.19
N ALA A 199 -15.33 -32.76 -14.25
CA ALA A 199 -14.17 -33.33 -13.58
C ALA A 199 -13.24 -34.07 -14.55
N SER A 200 -13.78 -34.85 -15.50
CA SER A 200 -13.02 -35.51 -16.56
C SER A 200 -12.31 -34.52 -17.48
N GLU A 201 -12.93 -33.38 -17.82
CA GLU A 201 -12.33 -32.32 -18.65
C GLU A 201 -11.10 -31.68 -17.98
N VAL A 202 -11.09 -31.61 -16.65
CA VAL A 202 -10.06 -30.90 -15.87
C VAL A 202 -8.79 -31.71 -15.68
N LEU A 203 -8.90 -33.03 -15.48
CA LEU A 203 -7.77 -33.88 -15.10
C LEU A 203 -6.53 -33.74 -16.01
N PRO A 204 -6.64 -33.73 -17.36
CA PRO A 204 -5.46 -33.56 -18.23
C PRO A 204 -4.78 -32.20 -18.08
N ARG A 205 -5.56 -31.13 -17.84
CA ARG A 205 -5.04 -29.78 -17.63
C ARG A 205 -4.43 -29.60 -16.24
N PHE A 206 -4.94 -30.34 -15.26
CA PHE A 206 -4.36 -30.40 -13.94
C PHE A 206 -2.92 -30.95 -14.01
N GLU A 207 -2.71 -32.03 -14.76
CA GLU A 207 -1.39 -32.63 -14.95
C GLU A 207 -0.44 -31.73 -15.78
N GLU A 208 -0.97 -30.91 -16.70
CA GLU A 208 -0.17 -29.92 -17.43
C GLU A 208 0.44 -28.87 -16.48
N VAL A 209 -0.27 -28.51 -15.41
CA VAL A 209 0.11 -27.45 -14.47
C VAL A 209 1.01 -27.98 -13.35
N TRP A 210 0.57 -29.05 -12.67
CA TRP A 210 1.24 -29.58 -11.47
C TRP A 210 2.04 -30.86 -11.71
N GLY A 211 2.06 -31.36 -12.94
CA GLY A 211 2.69 -32.64 -13.26
C GLY A 211 1.86 -33.84 -12.81
N PRO A 212 2.34 -35.07 -13.08
CA PRO A 212 1.67 -36.29 -12.66
C PRO A 212 1.52 -36.34 -11.15
N GLN A 213 0.33 -36.71 -10.69
CA GLN A 213 -0.01 -36.80 -9.27
C GLN A 213 0.04 -38.26 -8.78
N PRO A 214 0.15 -38.50 -7.45
CA PRO A 214 0.13 -39.85 -6.90
C PRO A 214 -1.11 -40.64 -7.35
N ALA A 215 -0.93 -41.94 -7.61
CA ALA A 215 -1.98 -42.77 -8.21
C ALA A 215 -3.07 -43.16 -7.21
N SER A 216 -2.76 -43.18 -5.91
CA SER A 216 -3.67 -43.61 -4.84
C SER A 216 -3.81 -42.59 -3.70
N LEU A 217 -4.96 -42.61 -3.02
CA LEU A 217 -5.22 -41.80 -1.83
C LEU A 217 -4.21 -42.10 -0.69
N LYS A 218 -3.77 -43.35 -0.56
CA LYS A 218 -2.78 -43.77 0.45
C LYS A 218 -1.43 -43.08 0.23
N GLU A 219 -1.01 -42.95 -1.02
CA GLU A 219 0.23 -42.22 -1.36
C GLU A 219 0.08 -40.72 -1.09
N ALA A 220 -1.06 -40.12 -1.46
CA ALA A 220 -1.33 -38.71 -1.16
C ALA A 220 -1.31 -38.43 0.36
N LEU A 221 -1.89 -39.32 1.18
CA LEU A 221 -1.91 -39.22 2.64
C LEU A 221 -0.55 -39.51 3.29
N SER A 222 0.43 -40.04 2.57
CA SER A 222 1.79 -40.26 3.10
C SER A 222 2.65 -38.97 3.07
N LEU A 223 2.23 -37.93 2.35
CA LEU A 223 2.96 -36.66 2.23
C LEU A 223 2.89 -35.84 3.54
N PRO A 224 3.89 -34.99 3.86
CA PRO A 224 3.88 -34.20 5.09
C PRO A 224 2.64 -33.31 5.22
N ASN A 225 2.04 -33.30 6.41
CA ASN A 225 0.89 -32.42 6.73
C ASN A 225 1.28 -30.95 6.55
N GLY A 226 0.40 -30.17 5.91
CA GLY A 226 0.62 -28.74 5.65
C GLY A 226 1.52 -28.41 4.45
N SER A 227 2.07 -29.41 3.76
CA SER A 227 2.85 -29.16 2.53
C SER A 227 1.96 -28.85 1.32
N GLU A 228 2.40 -27.94 0.45
CA GLU A 228 1.71 -27.60 -0.80
C GLU A 228 1.46 -28.85 -1.67
N GLY A 229 2.43 -29.77 -1.72
CA GLY A 229 2.33 -31.02 -2.47
C GLY A 229 1.23 -31.96 -1.97
N ARG A 230 0.94 -31.99 -0.65
CA ARG A 230 -0.16 -32.78 -0.08
C ARG A 230 -1.52 -32.24 -0.52
N GLY A 231 -1.69 -30.92 -0.53
CA GLY A 231 -2.93 -30.28 -0.97
C GLY A 231 -3.28 -30.61 -2.41
N VAL A 232 -2.30 -30.47 -3.32
CA VAL A 232 -2.45 -30.75 -4.76
C VAL A 232 -2.77 -32.23 -5.00
N ALA A 233 -2.09 -33.15 -4.32
CA ALA A 233 -2.32 -34.59 -4.46
C ALA A 233 -3.74 -35.00 -4.00
N LEU A 234 -4.23 -34.42 -2.89
CA LEU A 234 -5.59 -34.69 -2.40
C LEU A 234 -6.68 -34.10 -3.30
N ALA A 235 -6.45 -32.91 -3.88
CA ALA A 235 -7.36 -32.33 -4.86
C ALA A 235 -7.50 -33.20 -6.12
N TYR A 236 -6.37 -33.73 -6.60
CA TYR A 236 -6.37 -34.62 -7.76
C TYR A 236 -7.12 -35.93 -7.48
N ALA A 237 -6.90 -36.53 -6.30
CA ALA A 237 -7.63 -37.72 -5.87
C ALA A 237 -9.14 -37.46 -5.75
N ALA A 238 -9.53 -36.28 -5.25
CA ALA A 238 -10.92 -35.85 -5.21
C ALA A 238 -11.53 -35.70 -6.61
N LEU A 239 -10.86 -35.01 -7.53
CA LEU A 239 -11.31 -34.84 -8.92
C LEU A 239 -11.50 -36.17 -9.64
N ARG A 240 -10.54 -37.10 -9.49
CA ARG A 240 -10.68 -38.44 -10.08
C ARG A 240 -11.91 -39.18 -9.57
N ARG A 241 -12.16 -39.16 -8.26
CA ARG A 241 -13.36 -39.80 -7.71
C ARG A 241 -14.66 -39.17 -8.19
N VAL A 242 -14.68 -37.84 -8.34
CA VAL A 242 -15.83 -37.15 -8.94
C VAL A 242 -16.03 -37.59 -10.38
N ALA A 243 -14.96 -37.64 -11.18
CA ALA A 243 -15.01 -38.10 -12.57
C ALA A 243 -15.52 -39.56 -12.67
N ASP A 244 -15.10 -40.42 -11.74
CA ASP A 244 -15.52 -41.82 -11.67
C ASP A 244 -16.95 -42.02 -11.11
N GLY A 245 -17.64 -40.95 -10.71
CA GLY A 245 -18.98 -41.01 -10.11
C GLY A 245 -19.02 -41.51 -8.66
N GLN A 246 -17.88 -41.58 -7.99
CA GLN A 246 -17.72 -42.19 -6.68
C GLN A 246 -17.87 -41.16 -5.53
N LEU A 247 -19.10 -40.67 -5.32
CA LEU A 247 -19.42 -39.67 -4.27
C LEU A 247 -19.75 -40.28 -2.88
N GLY A 248 -20.14 -41.57 -2.81
CA GLY A 248 -20.11 -42.50 -1.65
C GLY A 248 -20.81 -42.19 -0.29
N GLY A 249 -21.96 -42.83 0.01
CA GLY A 249 -22.50 -43.11 1.38
C GLY A 249 -23.85 -42.45 1.77
N GLU A 250 -24.50 -42.90 2.87
CA GLU A 250 -25.85 -42.45 3.33
C GLU A 250 -25.92 -40.94 3.68
N TYR A 251 -24.75 -40.28 3.82
CA TYR A 251 -24.59 -38.82 3.89
C TYR A 251 -23.34 -38.36 3.09
N GLY A 252 -23.07 -39.01 1.96
CA GLY A 252 -21.75 -39.19 1.32
C GLY A 252 -21.09 -38.01 0.60
N TYR A 253 -19.98 -37.51 1.17
CA TYR A 253 -19.03 -36.55 0.54
C TYR A 253 -17.57 -36.74 1.02
N ALA A 254 -17.22 -37.90 1.58
CA ALA A 254 -15.90 -38.15 2.15
C ALA A 254 -15.00 -38.96 1.21
N LEU A 255 -13.69 -38.65 1.20
CA LEU A 255 -12.68 -39.42 0.45
C LEU A 255 -12.43 -40.82 1.03
N ASP A 256 -12.62 -40.99 2.35
CA ASP A 256 -12.58 -42.27 3.07
C ASP A 256 -13.76 -42.35 4.04
N ASN A 257 -14.48 -43.46 4.00
CA ASN A 257 -15.67 -43.75 4.80
C ASN A 257 -15.50 -44.99 5.69
N THR A 258 -14.27 -45.51 5.82
CA THR A 258 -13.97 -46.78 6.52
C THR A 258 -13.17 -46.63 7.82
N SER A 259 -12.69 -45.42 8.18
CA SER A 259 -11.79 -45.22 9.32
C SER A 259 -12.38 -44.38 10.47
N GLN A 260 -12.02 -44.74 11.72
CA GLN A 260 -12.42 -44.04 12.96
C GLN A 260 -11.84 -42.61 13.10
N CYS A 261 -10.99 -42.17 12.17
CA CYS A 261 -10.32 -40.87 12.17
C CYS A 261 -11.19 -39.72 11.64
N ARG A 262 -12.48 -39.69 12.00
CA ARG A 262 -13.48 -38.69 11.57
C ARG A 262 -13.17 -37.23 11.93
N LYS A 263 -12.09 -36.93 12.64
CA LYS A 263 -11.83 -35.60 13.23
C LYS A 263 -10.81 -34.73 12.50
N VAL A 264 -10.18 -35.21 11.43
CA VAL A 264 -9.21 -34.40 10.67
C VAL A 264 -9.34 -34.66 9.16
N GLN A 265 -10.08 -33.77 8.49
CA GLN A 265 -9.99 -33.43 7.05
C GLN A 265 -10.02 -34.58 6.02
N THR A 266 -11.19 -34.92 5.50
CA THR A 266 -11.31 -35.68 4.23
C THR A 266 -12.65 -35.44 3.52
N ASN A 267 -13.23 -34.24 3.62
CA ASN A 267 -14.34 -33.86 2.75
C ASN A 267 -13.78 -33.61 1.33
N LEU A 268 -14.51 -34.10 0.32
CA LEU A 268 -14.20 -33.91 -1.08
C LEU A 268 -14.09 -32.41 -1.43
N ILE A 269 -14.96 -31.58 -0.86
CA ILE A 269 -14.95 -30.12 -1.07
C ILE A 269 -13.66 -29.50 -0.49
N ASP A 270 -13.25 -29.86 0.73
CA ASP A 270 -12.03 -29.35 1.36
C ASP A 270 -10.77 -29.70 0.55
N CYS A 271 -10.77 -30.89 -0.05
CA CYS A 271 -9.66 -31.35 -0.88
C CYS A 271 -9.61 -30.60 -2.22
N LEU A 272 -10.75 -30.36 -2.87
CA LEU A 272 -10.81 -29.54 -4.09
C LEU A 272 -10.45 -28.08 -3.81
N GLN A 273 -10.72 -27.58 -2.61
CA GLN A 273 -10.45 -26.20 -2.24
C GLN A 273 -8.96 -25.83 -2.26
N SER A 274 -8.05 -26.78 -2.06
CA SER A 274 -6.60 -26.52 -2.01
C SER A 274 -6.03 -26.00 -3.34
N VAL A 275 -6.75 -26.21 -4.45
CA VAL A 275 -6.33 -25.84 -5.82
C VAL A 275 -7.29 -24.85 -6.47
N THR A 276 -8.25 -24.32 -5.72
CA THR A 276 -9.19 -23.30 -6.23
C THR A 276 -9.18 -22.03 -5.40
N SER A 277 -9.62 -20.96 -6.03
CA SER A 277 -9.92 -19.68 -5.39
C SER A 277 -11.34 -19.62 -4.83
N ALA A 278 -12.14 -20.70 -4.94
CA ALA A 278 -13.50 -20.78 -4.43
C ALA A 278 -13.50 -20.88 -2.89
N LYS A 279 -14.37 -20.08 -2.24
CA LYS A 279 -14.54 -20.06 -0.78
C LYS A 279 -15.20 -21.35 -0.28
N PRO A 280 -14.95 -21.79 0.97
CA PRO A 280 -15.66 -22.92 1.55
C PRO A 280 -17.15 -22.55 1.76
N PRO A 281 -18.09 -23.50 1.63
CA PRO A 281 -19.42 -23.32 2.19
C PRO A 281 -19.30 -23.18 3.72
N LEU A 282 -20.07 -22.25 4.29
CA LEU A 282 -20.08 -21.94 5.72
C LEU A 282 -20.49 -23.18 6.53
N GLU A 283 -19.57 -23.80 7.26
CA GLU A 283 -19.93 -24.69 8.37
C GLU A 283 -20.32 -23.85 9.59
N PHE A 284 -21.52 -24.08 10.12
CA PHE A 284 -21.98 -23.52 11.38
C PHE A 284 -21.37 -24.30 12.54
N ASP A 285 -20.40 -23.72 13.25
CA ASP A 285 -19.84 -24.32 14.46
C ASP A 285 -20.83 -24.30 15.64
N ALA A 286 -21.08 -25.50 16.19
CA ALA A 286 -21.71 -25.69 17.49
C ALA A 286 -20.76 -25.32 18.65
N PRO A 287 -21.27 -25.00 19.86
CA PRO A 287 -20.52 -24.21 20.84
C PRO A 287 -19.56 -25.06 21.68
N ALA A 288 -18.27 -24.71 21.66
CA ALA A 288 -17.32 -25.10 22.69
C ALA A 288 -17.22 -24.00 23.77
N VAL A 289 -17.05 -24.44 25.03
CA VAL A 289 -17.03 -23.62 26.26
C VAL A 289 -15.98 -22.50 26.18
N ARG A 290 -16.43 -21.24 26.30
CA ARG A 290 -15.61 -20.04 26.13
C ARG A 290 -14.93 -19.62 27.44
N LYS A 291 -13.62 -19.39 27.39
CA LYS A 291 -12.90 -18.58 28.40
C LYS A 291 -13.31 -17.09 28.25
N PRO A 292 -13.24 -16.28 29.32
CA PRO A 292 -13.64 -14.87 29.27
C PRO A 292 -12.84 -14.07 28.22
N LEU A 293 -13.54 -13.28 27.40
CA LEU A 293 -13.02 -12.52 26.24
C LEU A 293 -11.88 -11.54 26.61
N ALA A 294 -11.84 -11.09 27.86
CA ALA A 294 -10.82 -10.19 28.39
C ALA A 294 -9.45 -10.84 28.62
N ALA A 295 -9.38 -12.17 28.70
CA ALA A 295 -8.17 -12.92 29.02
C ALA A 295 -7.47 -13.50 27.79
N LEU A 296 -8.02 -13.32 26.59
CA LEU A 296 -7.39 -13.77 25.34
C LEU A 296 -6.46 -12.66 24.81
N PRO A 297 -5.23 -13.00 24.38
CA PRO A 297 -4.41 -12.08 23.59
C PRO A 297 -5.25 -11.60 22.41
N ARG A 298 -5.41 -10.28 22.23
CA ARG A 298 -6.06 -9.75 21.02
C ARG A 298 -5.01 -9.63 19.94
N PRO A 299 -5.00 -10.52 18.93
CA PRO A 299 -4.00 -10.47 17.87
C PRO A 299 -4.10 -9.18 17.03
N HIS A 300 -5.22 -8.44 17.12
CA HIS A 300 -5.49 -7.25 16.31
C HIS A 300 -5.92 -6.06 17.18
N LEU A 301 -5.46 -4.87 16.78
CA LEU A 301 -5.97 -3.60 17.31
C LEU A 301 -7.41 -3.40 16.88
N THR A 302 -8.26 -2.91 17.77
CA THR A 302 -9.67 -2.65 17.50
C THR A 302 -9.89 -1.21 17.04
N VAL A 303 -10.83 -1.01 16.10
CA VAL A 303 -11.20 0.34 15.64
C VAL A 303 -12.70 0.53 15.55
N VAL A 304 -13.16 1.73 15.96
CA VAL A 304 -14.50 2.24 15.68
C VAL A 304 -14.36 3.41 14.72
N GLU A 305 -15.17 3.45 13.67
CA GLU A 305 -15.19 4.56 12.70
C GLU A 305 -16.54 5.25 12.70
N LEU A 306 -16.52 6.57 12.80
CA LEU A 306 -17.67 7.47 12.73
C LEU A 306 -17.75 8.09 11.34
N CYS A 307 -18.94 8.15 10.76
CA CYS A 307 -19.16 8.66 9.39
C CYS A 307 -18.28 7.93 8.36
N ALA A 308 -18.34 6.60 8.37
CA ALA A 308 -17.43 5.72 7.61
C ALA A 308 -17.49 5.92 6.08
N GLY A 309 -18.59 6.46 5.57
CA GLY A 309 -18.84 6.67 4.15
C GLY A 309 -18.67 5.38 3.36
N ALA A 310 -17.98 5.46 2.22
CA ALA A 310 -17.68 4.29 1.40
C ALA A 310 -16.52 3.43 1.93
N GLY A 311 -15.95 3.71 3.10
CA GLY A 311 -14.92 2.87 3.72
C GLY A 311 -13.49 3.15 3.29
N GLY A 312 -13.22 4.30 2.67
CA GLY A 312 -11.86 4.66 2.25
C GLY A 312 -10.87 4.69 3.41
N PHE A 313 -11.26 5.27 4.55
CA PHE A 313 -10.43 5.26 5.76
C PHE A 313 -10.32 3.84 6.33
N SER A 314 -11.44 3.12 6.40
CA SER A 314 -11.52 1.73 6.89
C SER A 314 -10.58 0.78 6.14
N ILE A 315 -10.51 0.85 4.81
CA ILE A 315 -9.58 0.03 4.00
C ILE A 315 -8.13 0.30 4.41
N GLY A 316 -7.78 1.57 4.63
CA GLY A 316 -6.45 1.96 5.08
C GLY A 316 -6.12 1.40 6.46
N LEU A 317 -7.07 1.48 7.39
CA LEU A 317 -6.91 1.00 8.77
C LEU A 317 -6.84 -0.54 8.84
N GLU A 318 -7.66 -1.23 8.05
CA GLU A 318 -7.58 -2.69 7.88
C GLU A 318 -6.17 -3.10 7.42
N ARG A 319 -5.61 -2.40 6.43
CA ARG A 319 -4.22 -2.63 5.96
C ARG A 319 -3.14 -2.27 6.97
N ALA A 320 -3.43 -1.39 7.93
CA ALA A 320 -2.54 -1.09 9.04
C ALA A 320 -2.63 -2.13 10.19
N GLY A 321 -3.51 -3.13 10.06
CA GLY A 321 -3.71 -4.21 11.02
C GLY A 321 -4.77 -3.92 12.09
N TYR A 322 -5.69 -2.98 11.83
CA TYR A 322 -6.85 -2.75 12.68
C TYR A 322 -8.03 -3.62 12.26
N HIS A 323 -8.79 -4.07 13.24
CA HIS A 323 -10.02 -4.81 13.08
C HIS A 323 -11.21 -3.91 13.44
N PRO A 324 -12.10 -3.58 12.48
CA PRO A 324 -13.26 -2.74 12.75
C PRO A 324 -14.27 -3.50 13.60
N ILE A 325 -14.64 -2.92 14.75
CA ILE A 325 -15.70 -3.44 15.62
C ILE A 325 -17.02 -2.66 15.50
N ALA A 326 -16.98 -1.46 14.91
CA ALA A 326 -18.16 -0.74 14.44
C ALA A 326 -17.78 0.29 13.37
N LEU A 327 -18.52 0.30 12.27
CA LEU A 327 -18.49 1.36 11.25
C LEU A 327 -19.85 2.05 11.26
N VAL A 328 -19.93 3.24 11.84
CA VAL A 328 -21.18 4.01 11.95
C VAL A 328 -21.36 4.86 10.72
N GLU A 329 -22.45 4.64 9.99
CA GLU A 329 -22.78 5.38 8.77
C GLU A 329 -24.27 5.66 8.67
N PHE A 330 -24.63 6.91 8.38
CA PHE A 330 -26.03 7.33 8.29
C PHE A 330 -26.62 7.14 6.88
N ASP A 331 -25.81 7.33 5.84
CA ASP A 331 -26.22 7.20 4.45
C ASP A 331 -26.38 5.73 4.07
N LYS A 332 -27.62 5.35 3.71
CA LYS A 332 -27.98 3.96 3.40
C LYS A 332 -27.19 3.37 2.24
N ASP A 333 -26.90 4.16 1.21
CA ASP A 333 -26.13 3.71 0.05
C ASP A 333 -24.68 3.45 0.46
N ALA A 334 -24.08 4.33 1.27
CA ALA A 334 -22.73 4.16 1.80
C ALA A 334 -22.63 2.95 2.75
N ALA A 335 -23.60 2.78 3.65
CA ALA A 335 -23.68 1.61 4.53
C ALA A 335 -23.82 0.31 3.71
N ALA A 336 -24.62 0.31 2.64
CA ALA A 336 -24.73 -0.80 1.71
C ALA A 336 -23.42 -1.06 0.95
N THR A 337 -22.71 -0.01 0.52
CA THR A 337 -21.35 -0.10 -0.06
C THR A 337 -20.40 -0.83 0.89
N LEU A 338 -20.37 -0.46 2.17
CA LEU A 338 -19.52 -1.14 3.16
C LEU A 338 -19.86 -2.63 3.28
N ARG A 339 -21.14 -2.96 3.45
CA ARG A 339 -21.62 -4.35 3.57
C ARG A 339 -21.33 -5.18 2.33
N GLN A 340 -21.50 -4.61 1.13
CA GLN A 340 -21.25 -5.33 -0.12
C GLN A 340 -19.77 -5.71 -0.26
N ASN A 341 -18.86 -4.78 0.02
CA ASN A 341 -17.43 -5.01 -0.20
C ASN A 341 -16.76 -5.78 0.94
N ARG A 342 -17.31 -5.68 2.15
CA ARG A 342 -16.81 -6.31 3.37
C ARG A 342 -17.99 -6.79 4.24
N PRO A 343 -18.58 -7.95 3.93
CA PRO A 343 -19.75 -8.47 4.66
C PRO A 343 -19.51 -8.70 6.15
N PHE A 344 -18.26 -8.92 6.56
CA PHE A 344 -17.87 -9.14 7.95
C PHE A 344 -17.65 -7.85 8.74
N TRP A 345 -17.63 -6.69 8.08
CA TRP A 345 -17.51 -5.42 8.81
C TRP A 345 -18.81 -5.13 9.54
N PRO A 346 -18.76 -4.84 10.85
CA PRO A 346 -19.94 -4.52 11.64
C PRO A 346 -20.43 -3.11 11.33
N VAL A 347 -21.26 -2.99 10.29
CA VAL A 347 -21.84 -1.72 9.83
C VAL A 347 -23.08 -1.36 10.65
N VAL A 348 -22.97 -0.27 11.40
CA VAL A 348 -24.07 0.32 12.18
C VAL A 348 -24.69 1.44 11.35
N GLU A 349 -25.81 1.15 10.69
CA GLU A 349 -26.55 2.13 9.90
C GLU A 349 -27.42 3.00 10.80
N ALA A 350 -26.89 4.14 11.26
CA ALA A 350 -27.55 5.03 12.21
C ALA A 350 -27.02 6.47 12.13
N ASP A 351 -27.82 7.44 12.58
CA ASP A 351 -27.29 8.76 12.93
C ASP A 351 -26.46 8.60 14.20
N MET A 352 -25.18 8.96 14.15
CA MET A 352 -24.25 8.86 15.28
C MET A 352 -24.75 9.57 16.54
N ARG A 353 -25.60 10.60 16.42
CA ARG A 353 -26.26 11.30 17.55
C ARG A 353 -27.13 10.39 18.40
N THR A 354 -27.65 9.33 17.81
CA THR A 354 -28.57 8.38 18.45
C THR A 354 -27.87 7.12 18.95
N VAL A 355 -26.60 6.94 18.60
CA VAL A 355 -25.81 5.78 19.00
C VAL A 355 -25.33 5.99 20.45
N ASP A 356 -25.59 4.99 21.30
CA ASP A 356 -24.96 4.83 22.60
C ASP A 356 -23.56 4.24 22.39
N PHE A 357 -22.51 5.05 22.56
CA PHE A 357 -21.15 4.57 22.37
C PHE A 357 -20.56 3.95 23.63
N SER A 358 -21.24 4.01 24.78
CA SER A 358 -20.77 3.41 26.03
C SER A 358 -20.61 1.90 25.91
N GLN A 359 -21.36 1.25 25.02
CA GLN A 359 -21.23 -0.17 24.70
C GLN A 359 -19.84 -0.56 24.17
N TYR A 360 -19.10 0.37 23.57
CA TYR A 360 -17.74 0.12 23.06
C TYR A 360 -16.64 0.38 24.11
N ARG A 361 -17.01 0.82 25.33
CA ARG A 361 -16.06 1.05 26.42
C ARG A 361 -15.39 -0.23 26.89
N SER A 362 -16.13 -1.33 26.97
CA SER A 362 -15.61 -2.68 27.20
C SER A 362 -15.88 -3.50 25.94
N PRO A 363 -14.96 -3.43 24.97
CA PRO A 363 -13.68 -4.12 25.11
C PRO A 363 -12.43 -3.24 25.30
N ASN A 364 -12.52 -1.93 25.51
CA ASN A 364 -11.42 -0.96 25.34
C ASN A 364 -10.98 -0.88 23.88
N VAL A 365 -11.56 0.08 23.16
CA VAL A 365 -11.21 0.38 21.76
C VAL A 365 -9.80 0.96 21.68
N ASP A 366 -8.97 0.44 20.79
CA ASP A 366 -7.63 0.98 20.58
C ASP A 366 -7.67 2.29 19.80
N LEU A 367 -8.53 2.39 18.78
CA LEU A 367 -8.62 3.56 17.92
C LEU A 367 -10.07 3.96 17.62
N LEU A 368 -10.40 5.23 17.81
CA LEU A 368 -11.63 5.85 17.29
C LEU A 368 -11.27 6.77 16.12
N VAL A 369 -11.84 6.55 14.94
CA VAL A 369 -11.62 7.44 13.79
C VAL A 369 -12.92 8.08 13.31
N GLY A 370 -12.84 9.15 12.52
CA GLY A 370 -13.99 9.62 11.75
C GLY A 370 -13.70 10.80 10.84
N GLY A 371 -14.30 10.78 9.65
CA GLY A 371 -14.33 11.90 8.71
C GLY A 371 -15.53 12.80 9.01
N LEU A 372 -15.47 13.54 10.12
CA LEU A 372 -16.63 14.26 10.63
C LEU A 372 -16.98 15.44 9.70
N PRO A 373 -18.21 15.49 9.14
CA PRO A 373 -18.60 16.56 8.25
C PRO A 373 -18.55 17.91 8.96
N CYS A 374 -17.97 18.89 8.27
CA CYS A 374 -17.80 20.26 8.74
C CYS A 374 -18.49 21.25 7.79
N GLN A 375 -19.72 20.91 7.38
CA GLN A 375 -20.53 21.71 6.45
C GLN A 375 -20.90 23.15 6.92
N PRO A 376 -20.90 23.52 8.21
CA PRO A 376 -21.18 24.91 8.60
C PRO A 376 -20.05 25.89 8.24
N TYR A 377 -18.87 25.37 7.90
CA TYR A 377 -17.61 26.13 7.92
C TYR A 377 -16.83 26.09 6.59
N SER A 378 -17.34 25.37 5.60
CA SER A 378 -16.85 25.49 4.21
C SER A 378 -17.16 26.90 3.68
N ILE A 379 -16.41 27.36 2.68
CA ILE A 379 -16.62 28.67 2.03
C ILE A 379 -18.06 28.81 1.45
N GLU A 380 -18.82 27.71 1.35
CA GLU A 380 -20.16 27.62 0.76
C GLU A 380 -21.31 27.40 1.77
N GLY A 381 -21.07 27.51 3.08
CA GLY A 381 -22.12 27.40 4.11
C GLY A 381 -22.92 28.69 4.31
N LEU A 382 -24.22 28.59 4.63
CA LEU A 382 -25.18 29.69 4.92
C LEU A 382 -24.83 30.57 6.14
N GLY A 383 -23.60 30.52 6.66
CA GLY A 383 -23.15 31.39 7.76
C GLY A 383 -23.79 31.09 9.13
N LEU A 384 -24.44 29.93 9.30
CA LEU A 384 -25.14 29.55 10.55
C LEU A 384 -24.19 29.13 11.69
N GLY A 385 -22.90 28.92 11.40
CA GLY A 385 -21.88 28.67 12.41
C GLY A 385 -22.19 27.47 13.31
N LYS A 386 -22.22 27.72 14.63
CA LYS A 386 -22.38 26.71 15.69
C LYS A 386 -23.80 26.11 15.81
N ASP A 387 -24.78 26.72 15.17
CA ASP A 387 -26.21 26.34 15.27
C ASP A 387 -26.66 25.51 14.06
N ASP A 388 -25.72 25.09 13.20
CA ASP A 388 -25.99 24.27 12.03
C ASP A 388 -26.12 22.79 12.44
N PRO A 389 -27.27 22.13 12.18
CA PRO A 389 -27.52 20.74 12.54
C PRO A 389 -26.67 19.73 11.76
N ARG A 390 -25.71 20.18 10.94
CA ARG A 390 -24.77 19.32 10.19
C ARG A 390 -23.38 19.30 10.81
N ASP A 391 -23.15 20.06 11.88
CA ASP A 391 -21.94 19.93 12.69
C ASP A 391 -21.98 18.63 13.53
N LEU A 392 -20.95 17.80 13.37
CA LEU A 392 -20.78 16.55 14.10
C LEU A 392 -19.51 16.54 14.98
N LEU A 393 -18.77 17.64 15.06
CA LEU A 393 -17.63 17.74 15.99
C LEU A 393 -18.06 17.54 17.46
N PRO A 394 -19.17 18.13 17.96
CA PRO A 394 -19.63 17.87 19.32
C PRO A 394 -19.91 16.38 19.59
N GLU A 395 -20.47 15.67 18.62
CA GLU A 395 -20.77 14.24 18.71
C GLU A 395 -19.51 13.38 18.65
N GLY A 396 -18.50 13.79 17.87
CA GLY A 396 -17.17 13.17 17.92
C GLY A 396 -16.53 13.29 19.31
N ALA A 397 -16.67 14.44 19.97
CA ALA A 397 -16.20 14.61 21.35
C ALA A 397 -16.99 13.75 22.34
N ARG A 398 -18.31 13.60 22.16
CA ARG A 398 -19.15 12.69 22.95
C ARG A 398 -18.69 11.24 22.80
N ALA A 399 -18.46 10.78 21.56
CA ALA A 399 -17.96 9.44 21.29
C ALA A 399 -16.59 9.18 21.95
N VAL A 400 -15.67 10.15 21.96
CA VAL A 400 -14.38 10.03 22.69
C VAL A 400 -14.61 9.84 24.19
N ASP A 401 -15.53 10.62 24.77
CA ASP A 401 -15.80 10.56 26.21
C ASP A 401 -16.53 9.28 26.65
N GLU A 402 -17.47 8.78 25.83
CA GLU A 402 -18.19 7.53 26.08
C GLU A 402 -17.31 6.29 25.86
N ILE A 403 -16.60 6.21 24.72
CA ILE A 403 -15.77 5.05 24.34
C ILE A 403 -14.48 4.98 25.16
N ARG A 404 -13.88 6.14 25.48
CA ARG A 404 -12.54 6.27 26.09
C ARG A 404 -11.44 5.46 25.35
N PRO A 405 -11.29 5.63 24.03
CA PRO A 405 -10.36 4.82 23.23
C PRO A 405 -8.89 5.07 23.61
N ALA A 406 -7.96 4.18 23.26
CA ALA A 406 -6.55 4.44 23.51
C ALA A 406 -6.01 5.65 22.70
N ALA A 407 -6.51 5.79 21.47
CA ALA A 407 -6.26 6.93 20.58
C ALA A 407 -7.52 7.31 19.78
N PHE A 408 -7.57 8.54 19.27
CA PHE A 408 -8.55 8.96 18.28
C PHE A 408 -7.92 9.75 17.13
N VAL A 409 -8.53 9.70 15.94
CA VAL A 409 -8.14 10.48 14.77
C VAL A 409 -9.37 11.01 14.07
N PHE A 410 -9.57 12.32 14.10
CA PHE A 410 -10.65 12.96 13.34
C PHE A 410 -10.10 13.68 12.11
N GLU A 411 -10.59 13.30 10.94
CA GLU A 411 -10.26 13.92 9.67
C GLU A 411 -11.15 15.13 9.41
N ASN A 412 -10.55 16.16 8.80
CA ASN A 412 -11.29 17.30 8.28
C ASN A 412 -10.58 18.00 7.11
N VAL A 413 -11.28 18.94 6.49
CA VAL A 413 -10.75 19.81 5.44
C VAL A 413 -9.81 20.87 6.00
N ALA A 414 -8.84 21.32 5.19
CA ALA A 414 -7.87 22.37 5.58
C ALA A 414 -8.53 23.69 6.01
N GLY A 415 -9.74 23.97 5.52
CA GLY A 415 -10.50 25.16 5.87
C GLY A 415 -10.85 25.27 7.36
N LEU A 416 -10.86 24.15 8.11
CA LEU A 416 -11.13 24.14 9.55
C LEU A 416 -10.14 25.02 10.34
N LEU A 417 -8.92 25.22 9.83
CA LEU A 417 -7.88 26.01 10.50
C LEU A 417 -7.97 27.52 10.24
N HIS A 418 -8.94 28.01 9.48
CA HIS A 418 -9.09 29.45 9.25
C HIS A 418 -9.49 30.19 10.54
N ALA A 419 -8.98 31.42 10.72
CA ALA A 419 -9.17 32.23 11.92
C ALA A 419 -10.64 32.37 12.35
N ARG A 420 -11.57 32.48 11.39
CA ARG A 420 -13.03 32.56 11.63
C ARG A 420 -13.64 31.33 12.34
N HIS A 421 -12.90 30.22 12.45
CA HIS A 421 -13.33 28.98 13.11
C HIS A 421 -12.54 28.69 14.40
N ALA A 422 -11.63 29.58 14.81
CA ALA A 422 -10.73 29.36 15.93
C ALA A 422 -11.45 29.10 17.26
N ASP A 423 -12.53 29.83 17.54
CA ASP A 423 -13.29 29.69 18.79
C ASP A 423 -14.01 28.34 18.88
N HIS A 424 -14.65 27.93 17.79
CA HIS A 424 -15.34 26.65 17.71
C HIS A 424 -14.36 25.47 17.84
N LEU A 425 -13.25 25.51 17.08
CA LEU A 425 -12.19 24.52 17.20
C LEU A 425 -11.59 24.52 18.61
N GLY A 426 -11.40 25.69 19.23
CA GLY A 426 -10.92 25.83 20.61
C GLY A 426 -11.84 25.14 21.61
N ALA A 427 -13.17 25.32 21.47
CA ALA A 427 -14.17 24.67 22.32
C ALA A 427 -14.16 23.14 22.15
N PHE A 428 -14.08 22.65 20.91
CA PHE A 428 -13.96 21.22 20.61
C PHE A 428 -12.70 20.62 21.23
N MET A 429 -11.54 21.25 21.03
CA MET A 429 -10.26 20.83 21.61
C MET A 429 -10.28 20.84 23.14
N LYS A 430 -10.98 21.82 23.76
CA LYS A 430 -11.16 21.86 25.21
C LYS A 430 -11.94 20.67 25.74
N LYS A 431 -13.02 20.24 25.05
CA LYS A 431 -13.79 19.03 25.43
C LYS A 431 -12.93 17.76 25.36
N LEU A 432 -12.17 17.61 24.28
CA LEU A 432 -11.27 16.47 24.10
C LEU A 432 -10.15 16.42 25.16
N ARG A 433 -9.54 17.56 25.49
CA ARG A 433 -8.54 17.66 26.58
C ARG A 433 -9.14 17.34 27.94
N LYS A 434 -10.35 17.82 28.24
CA LYS A 434 -11.07 17.50 29.48
C LYS A 434 -11.35 16.00 29.61
N SER A 435 -11.44 15.29 28.49
CA SER A 435 -11.60 13.83 28.45
C SER A 435 -10.28 13.05 28.73
N GLY A 436 -9.16 13.75 28.98
CA GLY A 436 -7.88 13.16 29.35
C GLY A 436 -6.90 12.91 28.20
N TYR A 437 -7.16 13.51 27.03
CA TYR A 437 -6.33 13.34 25.84
C TYR A 437 -5.44 14.55 25.60
N ALA A 438 -4.19 14.28 25.26
CA ALA A 438 -3.37 15.25 24.57
C ALA A 438 -3.66 15.18 23.08
N ILE A 439 -3.47 16.29 22.37
CA ILE A 439 -3.94 16.43 20.99
C ILE A 439 -2.86 17.09 20.13
N GLN A 440 -2.63 16.53 18.95
CA GLN A 440 -1.81 17.11 17.89
C GLN A 440 -2.66 17.27 16.63
N ILE A 441 -2.40 18.34 15.87
CA ILE A 441 -3.02 18.58 14.57
C ILE A 441 -1.94 18.39 13.50
N ILE A 442 -2.19 17.49 12.56
CA ILE A 442 -1.26 17.19 11.47
C ILE A 442 -1.90 17.49 10.12
N ARG A 443 -1.08 17.93 9.16
CA ARG A 443 -1.50 18.15 7.77
C ARG A 443 -0.87 17.10 6.88
N MET A 444 -1.70 16.36 6.16
CA MET A 444 -1.29 15.34 5.20
C MET A 444 -1.71 15.74 3.78
N GLU A 445 -0.78 15.62 2.84
CA GLU A 445 -1.04 15.76 1.41
C GLU A 445 -1.15 14.34 0.83
N ALA A 446 -2.28 13.99 0.21
CA ALA A 446 -2.50 12.62 -0.25
C ALA A 446 -1.46 12.15 -1.30
N GLU A 447 -0.92 13.09 -2.09
CA GLU A 447 0.13 12.80 -3.08
C GLU A 447 1.46 12.37 -2.47
N ASP A 448 1.75 12.75 -1.22
CA ASP A 448 2.93 12.28 -0.47
C ASP A 448 2.80 10.79 -0.10
N TYR A 449 1.65 10.17 -0.36
CA TYR A 449 1.32 8.77 -0.09
C TYR A 449 0.90 8.02 -1.37
N GLY A 450 1.27 8.52 -2.55
CA GLY A 450 1.04 7.86 -3.84
C GLY A 450 -0.36 8.02 -4.42
N VAL A 451 -1.23 8.86 -3.82
CA VAL A 451 -2.54 9.16 -4.39
C VAL A 451 -2.37 10.19 -5.52
N PRO A 452 -2.87 9.93 -6.75
CA PRO A 452 -2.69 10.83 -7.89
C PRO A 452 -3.65 12.04 -7.83
N GLN A 453 -3.82 12.65 -6.66
CA GLN A 453 -4.77 13.73 -6.39
C GLN A 453 -4.19 14.82 -5.47
N GLU A 454 -4.47 16.08 -5.81
CA GLU A 454 -4.29 17.27 -4.98
C GLU A 454 -5.36 17.26 -3.88
N ARG A 455 -5.06 16.57 -2.77
CA ARG A 455 -5.98 16.43 -1.63
C ARG A 455 -5.23 16.63 -0.32
N THR A 456 -5.39 17.82 0.25
CA THR A 456 -4.89 18.15 1.59
C THR A 456 -5.94 17.81 2.64
N ARG A 457 -5.52 17.16 3.73
CA ARG A 457 -6.36 16.86 4.91
C ARG A 457 -5.68 17.24 6.20
N ILE A 458 -6.51 17.66 7.16
CA ILE A 458 -6.10 17.93 8.53
C ILE A 458 -6.60 16.79 9.38
N LEU A 459 -5.72 16.18 10.16
CA LEU A 459 -6.07 15.15 11.12
C LEU A 459 -5.83 15.67 12.52
N ILE A 460 -6.85 15.60 13.36
CA ILE A 460 -6.79 15.88 14.79
C ILE A 460 -6.55 14.54 15.48
N VAL A 461 -5.33 14.32 15.93
CA VAL A 461 -4.89 13.08 16.58
C VAL A 461 -4.86 13.30 18.08
N GLY A 462 -5.57 12.46 18.82
CA GLY A 462 -5.55 12.49 20.28
C GLY A 462 -5.15 11.15 20.87
N MET A 463 -4.37 11.19 21.94
CA MET A 463 -3.92 10.01 22.67
C MET A 463 -3.84 10.34 24.17
N ARG A 464 -3.89 9.31 25.01
CA ARG A 464 -3.56 9.50 26.44
C ARG A 464 -2.15 10.08 26.56
N MET A 465 -1.93 10.90 27.60
CA MET A 465 -0.73 11.75 27.68
C MET A 465 0.59 10.97 27.51
N ALA A 466 0.72 9.82 28.18
CA ALA A 466 1.89 8.95 28.08
C ALA A 466 2.17 8.46 26.63
N ALA A 467 1.13 8.05 25.90
CA ALA A 467 1.27 7.55 24.53
C ALA A 467 1.51 8.68 23.51
N MET A 468 0.99 9.89 23.76
CA MET A 468 1.22 11.03 22.88
C MET A 468 2.71 11.42 22.77
N GLY A 469 3.51 11.20 23.82
CA GLY A 469 4.95 11.42 23.77
C GLY A 469 5.68 10.52 22.76
N ALA A 470 5.13 9.33 22.49
CA ALA A 470 5.65 8.38 21.50
C ALA A 470 5.13 8.65 20.07
N PHE A 471 4.02 9.37 19.93
CA PHE A 471 3.44 9.65 18.62
C PHE A 471 4.37 10.49 17.74
N ARG A 472 4.55 10.04 16.50
CA ARG A 472 5.25 10.77 15.43
C ARG A 472 4.33 10.81 14.23
N SER A 473 4.25 11.97 13.59
CA SER A 473 3.51 12.10 12.33
C SER A 473 4.07 11.12 11.30
N PRO A 474 3.22 10.53 10.43
CA PRO A 474 3.70 9.64 9.39
C PRO A 474 4.77 10.33 8.53
N PRO A 475 5.84 9.63 8.11
CA PRO A 475 6.77 10.16 7.14
C PRO A 475 6.07 10.50 5.82
N LYS A 476 6.70 11.35 5.02
CA LYS A 476 6.20 11.76 3.70
C LYS A 476 7.05 11.12 2.62
N PHE A 477 6.43 10.76 1.51
CA PHE A 477 7.10 10.16 0.35
C PHE A 477 6.81 10.96 -0.92
N PRO A 478 7.34 12.19 -1.07
CA PRO A 478 7.11 13.01 -2.26
C PRO A 478 7.54 12.33 -3.58
N GLU A 479 8.49 11.39 -3.50
CA GLU A 479 8.97 10.58 -4.62
C GLU A 479 7.95 9.53 -5.10
N TRP A 480 6.92 9.24 -4.32
CA TRP A 480 5.82 8.32 -4.68
C TRP A 480 4.70 8.98 -5.45
N ARG A 481 4.77 10.30 -5.64
CA ARG A 481 3.75 11.10 -6.30
C ARG A 481 3.39 10.49 -7.67
N ALA A 482 2.21 9.86 -7.72
CA ALA A 482 1.63 9.31 -8.94
C ALA A 482 0.95 10.42 -9.75
N ASN A 483 0.95 10.31 -11.08
CA ASN A 483 0.21 11.25 -11.94
C ASN A 483 -1.08 10.63 -12.46
N MET A 484 -2.05 11.49 -12.80
CA MET A 484 -3.37 11.09 -13.30
C MET A 484 -3.28 10.29 -14.60
N GLY A 485 -2.33 10.63 -15.48
CA GLY A 485 -2.13 9.94 -16.75
C GLY A 485 -1.80 8.46 -16.55
N ASP A 486 -0.80 8.17 -15.71
CA ASP A 486 -0.42 6.80 -15.36
C ASP A 486 -1.55 6.04 -14.65
N ALA A 487 -2.26 6.72 -13.75
CA ALA A 487 -3.33 6.08 -12.97
C ALA A 487 -4.54 5.66 -13.82
N LEU A 488 -4.83 6.37 -14.92
CA LEU A 488 -6.04 6.17 -15.72
C LEU A 488 -5.79 5.67 -17.15
N ALA A 489 -4.53 5.48 -17.57
CA ALA A 489 -4.19 5.14 -18.95
C ALA A 489 -4.93 3.88 -19.47
N ASP A 490 -5.00 2.84 -18.65
CA ASP A 490 -5.70 1.59 -18.95
C ASP A 490 -7.22 1.80 -19.09
N LEU A 491 -7.85 2.54 -18.16
CA LEU A 491 -9.29 2.81 -18.19
C LEU A 491 -9.68 3.76 -19.32
N MET A 492 -8.81 4.71 -19.66
CA MET A 492 -9.06 5.62 -20.78
C MET A 492 -9.00 4.89 -22.12
N ALA A 493 -8.19 3.83 -22.23
CA ALA A 493 -8.06 3.02 -23.44
C ALA A 493 -9.10 1.90 -23.55
N GLU A 494 -9.86 1.61 -22.49
CA GLU A 494 -10.75 0.43 -22.38
C GLU A 494 -11.75 0.29 -23.55
N ASN A 495 -12.26 1.40 -24.08
CA ASN A 495 -13.20 1.43 -25.20
C ASN A 495 -12.56 1.82 -26.55
N GLY A 496 -11.25 1.58 -26.69
CA GLY A 496 -10.55 1.72 -27.96
C GLY A 496 -10.29 3.16 -28.42
N TRP A 497 -10.30 4.14 -27.51
CA TRP A 497 -9.90 5.51 -27.84
C TRP A 497 -8.40 5.57 -28.18
N LEU A 498 -8.08 5.83 -29.46
CA LEU A 498 -6.70 5.84 -29.96
C LEU A 498 -5.85 6.95 -29.33
N GLY A 499 -6.48 8.03 -28.85
CA GLY A 499 -5.82 9.15 -28.20
C GLY A 499 -5.42 8.91 -26.74
N ALA A 500 -5.82 7.79 -26.12
CA ALA A 500 -5.61 7.55 -24.69
C ALA A 500 -4.13 7.57 -24.28
N ALA A 501 -3.24 6.98 -25.08
CA ALA A 501 -1.81 6.95 -24.79
C ALA A 501 -1.17 8.34 -24.88
N ALA A 502 -1.53 9.12 -25.90
CA ALA A 502 -1.06 10.49 -26.07
C ALA A 502 -1.60 11.42 -24.96
N TRP A 503 -2.86 11.23 -24.56
CA TRP A 503 -3.46 11.92 -23.43
C TRP A 503 -2.73 11.62 -22.11
N ALA A 504 -2.42 10.34 -21.84
CA ALA A 504 -1.69 9.95 -20.64
C ALA A 504 -0.27 10.53 -20.62
N GLU A 505 0.45 10.51 -21.75
CA GLU A 505 1.78 11.13 -21.88
C GLU A 505 1.75 12.65 -21.68
N ALA A 506 0.72 13.33 -22.21
CA ALA A 506 0.54 14.77 -21.99
C ALA A 506 0.40 15.11 -20.50
N LEU A 507 -0.37 14.32 -19.75
CA LEU A 507 -0.50 14.50 -18.30
C LEU A 507 0.76 14.10 -17.54
N ARG A 508 1.49 13.08 -17.99
CA ARG A 508 2.76 12.66 -17.40
C ARG A 508 3.84 13.75 -17.51
N THR A 509 3.85 14.47 -18.63
CA THR A 509 4.86 15.50 -18.93
C THR A 509 4.47 16.91 -18.50
N GLN A 510 3.18 17.15 -18.20
CA GLN A 510 2.69 18.45 -17.73
C GLN A 510 3.46 18.92 -16.49
N VAL A 511 3.98 20.15 -16.56
CA VAL A 511 4.64 20.82 -15.44
C VAL A 511 3.58 21.56 -14.63
N VAL A 512 3.51 21.28 -13.34
CA VAL A 512 2.62 21.92 -12.37
C VAL A 512 3.46 22.64 -11.33
N ARG A 513 3.19 23.93 -11.12
CA ARG A 513 3.87 24.73 -10.10
C ARG A 513 3.13 24.61 -8.77
N ARG A 514 3.81 24.12 -7.73
CA ARG A 514 3.23 23.95 -6.39
C ARG A 514 4.25 24.23 -5.31
N ASN A 515 3.84 24.97 -4.27
CA ASN A 515 4.71 25.35 -3.14
C ASN A 515 6.05 25.98 -3.58
N GLY A 516 6.06 26.71 -4.69
CA GLY A 516 7.27 27.33 -5.25
C GLY A 516 8.19 26.40 -6.05
N ALA A 517 7.83 25.12 -6.22
CA ALA A 517 8.57 24.15 -7.03
C ALA A 517 7.81 23.78 -8.31
N ASP A 518 8.55 23.54 -9.39
CA ASP A 518 8.00 23.02 -10.65
C ASP A 518 8.09 21.49 -10.64
N LEU A 519 6.93 20.83 -10.61
CA LEU A 519 6.80 19.37 -10.54
C LEU A 519 6.28 18.83 -11.88
N ARG A 520 6.80 17.69 -12.35
CA ARG A 520 6.26 17.00 -13.54
C ARG A 520 5.15 16.03 -13.15
N GLY A 521 4.18 15.85 -14.03
CA GLY A 521 3.02 14.97 -13.81
C GLY A 521 1.83 15.72 -13.22
N ALA A 522 0.74 15.76 -13.95
CA ALA A 522 -0.53 16.34 -13.52
C ALA A 522 -1.19 15.46 -12.45
N LEU A 523 -1.61 16.08 -11.35
CA LEU A 523 -2.44 15.45 -10.33
C LEU A 523 -3.91 15.74 -10.61
N ALA A 524 -4.79 14.83 -10.24
CA ALA A 524 -6.21 15.12 -10.18
C ALA A 524 -6.51 16.24 -9.20
N SER A 525 -7.43 17.14 -9.54
CA SER A 525 -8.01 17.98 -8.49
C SER A 525 -8.88 17.11 -7.57
N THR A 526 -9.25 17.63 -6.40
CA THR A 526 -10.12 16.91 -5.47
C THR A 526 -11.37 16.43 -6.19
N VAL A 527 -11.63 15.12 -6.20
CA VAL A 527 -12.87 14.56 -6.74
C VAL A 527 -14.02 14.95 -5.81
N VAL A 528 -15.06 15.59 -6.36
CA VAL A 528 -16.26 15.99 -5.61
C VAL A 528 -17.55 15.42 -6.24
N GLY A 529 -18.62 15.43 -5.44
CA GLY A 529 -19.98 15.13 -5.90
C GLY A 529 -20.63 16.28 -6.69
N ARG A 530 -21.86 16.08 -7.16
CA ARG A 530 -22.51 16.97 -8.16
C ARG A 530 -23.12 18.28 -7.60
N LYS A 531 -23.23 18.44 -6.28
CA LYS A 531 -23.87 19.61 -5.61
C LYS A 531 -22.83 20.50 -4.90
N GLY A 532 -22.78 21.79 -5.26
CA GLY A 532 -21.90 22.82 -4.66
C GLY A 532 -21.81 24.11 -5.51
N GLY A 533 -21.56 25.26 -4.89
CA GLY A 533 -21.66 26.62 -5.48
C GLY A 533 -20.49 27.04 -6.38
N SER A 534 -19.34 26.37 -6.32
CA SER A 534 -18.12 26.74 -7.07
C SER A 534 -17.87 25.91 -8.35
N ARG A 535 -18.91 25.37 -8.97
CA ARG A 535 -18.79 24.42 -10.10
C ARG A 535 -18.05 25.00 -11.31
N GLU A 536 -18.14 26.30 -11.58
CA GLU A 536 -17.42 26.93 -12.70
C GLU A 536 -15.91 26.96 -12.49
N LYS A 537 -15.45 27.40 -11.32
CA LYS A 537 -14.02 27.41 -10.98
C LYS A 537 -13.46 25.99 -10.97
N GLU A 538 -14.23 25.04 -10.48
CA GLU A 538 -13.82 23.65 -10.48
C GLU A 538 -13.76 23.04 -11.88
N THR A 539 -14.78 23.28 -12.69
CA THR A 539 -14.81 22.85 -14.10
C THR A 539 -13.63 23.44 -14.86
N ALA A 540 -13.29 24.71 -14.63
CA ALA A 540 -12.12 25.35 -15.22
C ALA A 540 -10.80 24.69 -14.77
N ARG A 541 -10.65 24.33 -13.48
CA ARG A 541 -9.46 23.62 -12.97
C ARG A 541 -9.26 22.26 -13.61
N TRP A 542 -10.32 21.46 -13.75
CA TRP A 542 -10.23 20.16 -14.40
C TRP A 542 -10.07 20.27 -15.92
N ALA A 543 -10.71 21.26 -16.54
CA ALA A 543 -10.55 21.57 -17.96
C ALA A 543 -9.09 21.92 -18.32
N ALA A 544 -8.39 22.65 -17.46
CA ALA A 544 -6.96 22.94 -17.61
C ALA A 544 -6.06 21.69 -17.52
N LYS A 545 -6.61 20.58 -17.01
CA LYS A 545 -5.99 19.25 -16.95
C LYS A 545 -6.56 18.29 -18.00
N GLY A 546 -7.27 18.81 -19.01
CA GLY A 546 -7.81 18.01 -20.12
C GLY A 546 -8.94 17.05 -19.74
N ILE A 547 -9.67 17.30 -18.64
CA ILE A 547 -10.79 16.48 -18.18
C ILE A 547 -12.07 17.30 -18.11
N ASP A 548 -13.20 16.70 -18.48
CA ASP A 548 -14.53 17.28 -18.28
C ASP A 548 -15.27 16.61 -17.12
N ILE A 549 -15.50 17.37 -16.04
CA ILE A 549 -16.22 16.89 -14.84
C ILE A 549 -17.70 17.27 -14.80
N ARG A 550 -18.24 17.90 -15.85
CA ARG A 550 -19.65 18.35 -15.87
C ARG A 550 -20.61 17.19 -15.66
N ASN A 551 -20.25 16.00 -16.15
CA ASN A 551 -21.01 14.77 -15.93
C ASN A 551 -20.11 13.64 -15.44
N VAL A 552 -20.73 12.65 -14.80
CA VAL A 552 -20.10 11.34 -14.57
C VAL A 552 -20.33 10.51 -15.81
N ALA A 553 -19.27 9.98 -16.42
CA ALA A 553 -19.38 9.16 -17.62
C ALA A 553 -19.89 7.74 -17.29
N ASP A 554 -20.66 7.18 -18.22
CA ASP A 554 -21.22 5.83 -18.09
C ASP A 554 -20.22 4.75 -18.49
N SER A 555 -19.32 5.10 -19.41
CA SER A 555 -18.31 4.22 -19.96
C SER A 555 -17.02 5.01 -20.24
N ALA A 556 -15.92 4.28 -20.44
CA ALA A 556 -14.68 4.84 -20.95
C ALA A 556 -14.89 5.57 -22.30
N PRO A 557 -14.06 6.57 -22.63
CA PRO A 557 -14.17 7.31 -23.88
C PRO A 557 -13.99 6.39 -25.09
N THR A 558 -14.76 6.64 -26.14
CA THR A 558 -14.70 5.91 -27.42
C THR A 558 -14.00 6.75 -28.48
N GLN A 559 -13.50 6.10 -29.53
CA GLN A 559 -12.93 6.79 -30.69
C GLN A 559 -13.96 7.70 -31.39
N GLN A 560 -15.21 7.25 -31.52
CA GLN A 560 -16.29 8.01 -32.15
C GLN A 560 -16.60 9.32 -31.40
N GLN A 561 -16.59 9.30 -30.06
CA GLN A 561 -16.78 10.50 -29.25
C GLN A 561 -15.65 11.51 -29.47
N ALA A 562 -14.41 11.03 -29.56
CA ALA A 562 -13.25 11.87 -29.80
C ALA A 562 -13.30 12.52 -31.20
N GLU A 563 -13.65 11.76 -32.23
CA GLU A 563 -13.79 12.27 -33.60
C GLU A 563 -14.90 13.32 -33.72
N ARG A 564 -16.05 13.08 -33.09
CA ARG A 564 -17.17 14.02 -33.08
C ARG A 564 -16.81 15.36 -32.42
N ALA A 565 -16.01 15.33 -31.35
CA ALA A 565 -15.60 16.52 -30.61
C ALA A 565 -14.33 17.17 -31.19
N GLY A 566 -13.57 16.45 -32.01
CA GLY A 566 -12.36 16.93 -32.66
C GLY A 566 -11.24 17.32 -31.68
N PRO A 567 -10.39 18.30 -32.03
CA PRO A 567 -9.23 18.71 -31.21
C PRO A 567 -9.60 19.24 -29.81
N ALA A 568 -10.87 19.61 -29.58
CA ALA A 568 -11.35 20.10 -28.30
C ALA A 568 -11.87 18.97 -27.37
N PHE A 569 -11.75 17.70 -27.78
CA PHE A 569 -12.22 16.58 -26.98
C PHE A 569 -11.56 16.52 -25.60
N ARG A 570 -12.40 16.36 -24.57
CA ARG A 570 -11.98 16.14 -23.19
C ARG A 570 -12.80 14.98 -22.62
N PRO A 571 -12.17 13.87 -22.18
CA PRO A 571 -12.91 12.77 -21.61
C PRO A 571 -13.54 13.17 -20.27
N SER A 572 -14.74 12.65 -20.00
CA SER A 572 -15.35 12.64 -18.68
C SER A 572 -14.98 11.38 -17.92
N LEU A 573 -14.92 11.49 -16.59
CA LEU A 573 -14.52 10.38 -15.72
C LEU A 573 -15.70 9.49 -15.34
N THR A 574 -15.52 8.18 -15.46
CA THR A 574 -16.43 7.18 -14.90
C THR A 574 -16.29 7.09 -13.37
N LEU A 575 -17.23 6.40 -12.71
CA LEU A 575 -17.12 6.13 -11.27
C LEU A 575 -15.83 5.34 -10.94
N ARG A 576 -15.46 4.35 -11.76
CA ARG A 576 -14.24 3.57 -11.59
C ARG A 576 -12.98 4.43 -11.68
N MET A 577 -12.91 5.34 -12.67
CA MET A 577 -11.80 6.29 -12.79
C MET A 577 -11.72 7.22 -11.58
N ARG A 578 -12.87 7.75 -11.11
CA ARG A 578 -12.94 8.60 -9.91
C ARG A 578 -12.47 7.86 -8.65
N ALA A 579 -12.89 6.61 -8.48
CA ALA A 579 -12.49 5.76 -7.36
C ALA A 579 -10.98 5.50 -7.37
N ARG A 580 -10.41 5.23 -8.55
CA ARG A 580 -8.97 5.03 -8.71
C ARG A 580 -8.15 6.28 -8.40
N LEU A 581 -8.63 7.46 -8.78
CA LEU A 581 -7.98 8.72 -8.40
C LEU A 581 -8.02 8.98 -6.88
N GLN A 582 -8.97 8.39 -6.16
CA GLN A 582 -9.04 8.36 -4.70
C GLN A 582 -8.29 7.17 -4.08
N ALA A 583 -7.56 6.40 -4.91
CA ALA A 583 -6.82 5.20 -4.54
C ALA A 583 -7.67 4.10 -3.89
N PHE A 584 -8.97 4.02 -4.22
CA PHE A 584 -9.76 2.83 -3.92
C PHE A 584 -9.23 1.63 -4.73
N PRO A 585 -9.28 0.40 -4.16
CA PRO A 585 -9.05 -0.81 -4.94
C PRO A 585 -10.07 -0.93 -6.08
N ASP A 586 -9.64 -1.43 -7.24
CA ASP A 586 -10.51 -1.55 -8.42
C ASP A 586 -11.72 -2.48 -8.23
N TYR A 587 -11.60 -3.46 -7.33
CA TYR A 587 -12.69 -4.36 -6.98
C TYR A 587 -13.74 -3.71 -6.06
N TRP A 588 -13.45 -2.51 -5.52
CA TRP A 588 -14.36 -1.83 -4.61
C TRP A 588 -15.56 -1.29 -5.37
N SER A 589 -16.71 -1.87 -5.10
CA SER A 589 -17.98 -1.54 -5.74
C SER A 589 -18.74 -0.49 -4.95
N PHE A 590 -19.54 0.36 -5.59
CA PHE A 590 -20.32 1.39 -4.91
C PHE A 590 -21.81 1.14 -5.15
N VAL A 591 -22.60 1.14 -4.08
CA VAL A 591 -24.06 1.01 -4.11
C VAL A 591 -24.70 2.39 -4.28
N GLY A 592 -25.85 2.43 -4.94
CA GLY A 592 -26.67 3.62 -5.15
C GLY A 592 -26.58 4.18 -6.56
N GLY A 593 -27.33 5.26 -6.82
CA GLY A 593 -27.29 5.95 -8.11
C GLY A 593 -25.94 6.63 -8.38
N LYS A 594 -25.66 6.99 -9.65
CA LYS A 594 -24.38 7.61 -10.07
C LYS A 594 -23.97 8.81 -9.21
N ASP A 595 -24.93 9.66 -8.85
CA ASP A 595 -24.68 10.84 -8.02
C ASP A 595 -24.33 10.48 -6.56
N SER A 596 -24.95 9.43 -6.03
CA SER A 596 -24.67 8.90 -4.69
C SER A 596 -23.26 8.29 -4.64
N ALA A 597 -22.93 7.40 -5.58
CA ALA A 597 -21.61 6.79 -5.68
C ALA A 597 -20.49 7.84 -5.88
N ALA A 598 -20.71 8.84 -6.75
CA ALA A 598 -19.73 9.90 -6.96
C ALA A 598 -19.45 10.72 -5.69
N ARG A 599 -20.49 10.98 -4.87
CA ARG A 599 -20.38 11.65 -3.58
C ARG A 599 -19.65 10.77 -2.56
N GLN A 600 -19.97 9.48 -2.49
CA GLN A 600 -19.27 8.52 -1.63
C GLN A 600 -17.76 8.51 -1.93
N ILE A 601 -17.38 8.42 -3.21
CA ILE A 601 -15.98 8.48 -3.66
C ILE A 601 -15.32 9.80 -3.26
N GLY A 602 -15.97 10.94 -3.55
CA GLY A 602 -15.39 12.26 -3.31
C GLY A 602 -15.19 12.60 -1.83
N ASN A 603 -16.10 12.14 -0.97
CA ASN A 603 -16.06 12.38 0.48
C ASN A 603 -15.04 11.51 1.20
N ALA A 604 -14.69 10.34 0.66
CA ALA A 604 -13.82 9.38 1.34
C ALA A 604 -12.41 9.93 1.65
N VAL A 605 -11.87 9.51 2.79
CA VAL A 605 -10.43 9.59 3.06
C VAL A 605 -9.72 8.57 2.16
N PRO A 606 -8.66 8.94 1.40
CA PRO A 606 -7.95 7.98 0.56
C PRO A 606 -7.36 6.83 1.40
N PRO A 607 -7.50 5.56 0.98
CA PRO A 607 -6.97 4.43 1.73
C PRO A 607 -5.48 4.51 2.10
N PRO A 608 -4.57 5.00 1.23
CA PRO A 608 -3.16 5.16 1.62
C PRO A 608 -2.96 6.15 2.78
N VAL A 609 -3.74 7.23 2.84
CA VAL A 609 -3.68 8.18 3.95
C VAL A 609 -4.14 7.51 5.24
N GLY A 610 -5.24 6.74 5.18
CA GLY A 610 -5.74 5.96 6.31
C GLY A 610 -4.73 4.94 6.85
N MET A 611 -4.01 4.27 5.95
CA MET A 611 -2.97 3.32 6.31
C MET A 611 -1.77 3.99 6.99
N ALA A 612 -1.28 5.11 6.42
CA ALA A 612 -0.16 5.85 7.00
C ALA A 612 -0.45 6.32 8.42
N ILE A 613 -1.63 6.92 8.67
CA ILE A 613 -1.97 7.38 10.03
C ILE A 613 -2.25 6.21 10.97
N GLY A 614 -2.86 5.12 10.49
CA GLY A 614 -3.06 3.91 11.26
C GLY A 614 -1.75 3.31 11.78
N LEU A 615 -0.73 3.21 10.91
CA LEU A 615 0.60 2.74 11.27
C LEU A 615 1.28 3.65 12.30
N ALA A 616 1.14 4.98 12.17
CA ALA A 616 1.73 5.93 13.11
C ALA A 616 1.10 5.83 14.50
N VAL A 617 -0.22 5.71 14.57
CA VAL A 617 -0.94 5.49 15.83
C VAL A 617 -0.57 4.13 16.44
N ARG A 618 -0.50 3.07 15.61
CA ARG A 618 -0.12 1.73 16.06
C ARG A 618 1.30 1.72 16.64
N SER A 619 2.23 2.40 15.97
CA SER A 619 3.61 2.57 16.43
C SER A 619 3.65 3.22 17.83
N ALA A 620 2.87 4.28 18.03
CA ALA A 620 2.77 4.96 19.31
C ALA A 620 2.11 4.12 20.41
N LEU A 621 1.11 3.30 20.07
CA LEU A 621 0.40 2.43 21.03
C LEU A 621 1.19 1.17 21.40
N ARG A 622 1.99 0.62 20.48
CA ARG A 622 2.65 -0.68 20.64
C ARG A 622 4.17 -0.61 20.73
N GLY A 623 4.77 0.56 20.53
CA GLY A 623 6.23 0.72 20.47
C GLY A 623 6.86 0.07 19.24
N THR A 624 6.06 -0.33 18.25
CA THR A 624 6.53 -1.01 17.04
C THR A 624 7.02 0.01 16.01
N ILE A 625 8.14 -0.25 15.35
CA ILE A 625 8.63 0.57 14.23
C ILE A 625 8.24 -0.14 12.92
N PHE A 626 7.73 0.63 11.96
CA PHE A 626 7.31 0.12 10.66
C PHE A 626 8.18 0.69 9.55
N ASP A 627 8.60 -0.17 8.61
CA ASP A 627 9.10 0.27 7.31
C ASP A 627 7.91 0.61 6.41
N TYR A 628 7.50 1.87 6.43
CA TYR A 628 6.45 2.40 5.55
C TYR A 628 6.79 2.18 4.07
N GLY A 629 8.07 2.24 3.70
CA GLY A 629 8.52 2.04 2.33
C GLY A 629 8.36 0.60 1.85
N ALA A 630 8.44 -0.38 2.73
CA ALA A 630 8.10 -1.76 2.42
C ALA A 630 6.58 -1.98 2.36
N LEU A 631 5.83 -1.41 3.31
CA LEU A 631 4.40 -1.69 3.50
C LEU A 631 3.48 -0.92 2.55
N MET A 632 3.88 0.28 2.10
CA MET A 632 2.99 1.21 1.38
C MET A 632 3.44 1.54 -0.05
N ARG A 633 4.44 0.82 -0.59
CA ARG A 633 5.03 1.08 -1.90
C ARG A 633 3.97 1.29 -3.01
N PRO A 634 4.08 2.35 -3.84
CA PRO A 634 3.18 2.56 -4.98
C PRO A 634 3.18 1.34 -5.91
N GLY A 635 1.99 0.85 -6.26
CA GLY A 635 1.81 -0.42 -6.97
C GLY A 635 1.44 -1.60 -6.07
N ALA A 636 1.81 -1.61 -4.78
CA ALA A 636 1.30 -2.59 -3.81
C ALA A 636 -0.19 -2.36 -3.51
N VAL A 637 -0.65 -1.11 -3.59
CA VAL A 637 -2.06 -0.71 -3.43
C VAL A 637 -2.92 -1.09 -4.64
N HIS A 638 -2.31 -1.27 -5.81
CA HIS A 638 -2.97 -1.52 -7.10
C HIS A 638 -2.80 -2.96 -7.62
N GLN A 639 -2.28 -3.88 -6.81
CA GLN A 639 -2.23 -5.30 -7.19
C GLN A 639 -3.64 -5.90 -7.15
N PRO A 640 -4.27 -6.18 -8.32
CA PRO A 640 -5.67 -6.59 -8.39
C PRO A 640 -5.88 -8.03 -7.90
N GLU A 641 -4.81 -8.83 -7.81
CA GLU A 641 -4.89 -10.27 -7.54
C GLU A 641 -4.23 -10.68 -6.21
N GLU A 642 -3.13 -10.07 -5.76
CA GLU A 642 -2.45 -10.52 -4.51
C GLU A 642 -3.16 -10.08 -3.22
N SER A 643 -3.68 -8.85 -3.15
CA SER A 643 -4.39 -8.38 -1.94
C SER A 643 -5.82 -8.92 -1.80
N ALA A 644 -6.38 -9.46 -2.89
CA ALA A 644 -7.66 -10.19 -2.86
C ALA A 644 -7.46 -11.70 -2.58
N ARG A 645 -6.29 -12.25 -2.92
CA ARG A 645 -5.90 -13.65 -2.63
C ARG A 645 -5.47 -13.88 -1.17
N GLN A 646 -5.12 -12.84 -0.42
CA GLN A 646 -4.86 -12.93 1.04
C GLN A 646 -6.14 -12.89 1.89
N LEU A 647 -7.24 -13.46 1.39
CA LEU A 647 -8.47 -13.72 2.15
C LEU A 647 -8.50 -15.16 2.69
N THR A 648 -7.34 -15.68 3.11
CA THR A 648 -7.27 -16.68 4.17
C THR A 648 -7.12 -15.93 5.50
N TRP A 649 -8.04 -16.20 6.44
CA TRP A 649 -7.81 -15.96 7.86
C TRP A 649 -6.80 -17.00 8.37
N ALA A 650 -5.56 -16.83 7.90
CA ALA A 650 -4.31 -17.34 8.43
C ALA A 650 -3.25 -16.31 8.00
N PRO A 651 -2.34 -15.92 8.89
CA PRO A 651 -1.64 -14.64 8.80
C PRO A 651 -0.86 -14.50 7.49
N SER A 652 -0.94 -13.32 6.85
CA SER A 652 0.30 -12.76 6.31
C SER A 652 1.16 -12.47 7.54
N ILE A 653 1.92 -13.48 7.94
CA ILE A 653 3.20 -13.26 8.57
C ILE A 653 3.96 -12.51 7.48
N ALA A 654 3.98 -11.17 7.53
CA ALA A 654 5.23 -10.52 7.21
C ALA A 654 6.20 -11.22 8.15
N ALA A 655 6.97 -12.17 7.61
CA ALA A 655 7.77 -13.10 8.36
C ALA A 655 8.35 -12.38 9.57
N ASP A 656 8.17 -12.97 10.75
CA ASP A 656 8.94 -12.63 11.93
C ASP A 656 10.41 -12.57 11.50
N PHE A 657 10.90 -11.39 11.16
CA PHE A 657 12.29 -11.16 10.82
C PHE A 657 12.95 -10.62 12.06
N VAL A 658 13.44 -11.59 12.83
CA VAL A 658 14.48 -11.54 13.86
C VAL A 658 14.28 -10.47 14.93
N VAL A 659 13.65 -10.88 16.02
CA VAL A 659 14.00 -10.36 17.35
C VAL A 659 15.40 -10.90 17.64
N GLU A 660 16.44 -10.07 17.55
CA GLU A 660 17.63 -10.32 18.36
C GLU A 660 17.24 -10.04 19.81
N GLU A 661 16.98 -11.10 20.57
CA GLU A 661 16.96 -11.03 22.02
C GLU A 661 18.36 -10.59 22.47
N PHE A 662 18.50 -9.33 22.88
CA PHE A 662 19.57 -8.98 23.80
C PHE A 662 19.26 -9.65 25.14
N SER A 663 19.76 -10.87 25.29
CA SER A 663 19.90 -11.54 26.58
C SER A 663 20.75 -10.65 27.50
N SER A 664 20.09 -9.91 28.39
CA SER A 664 20.72 -9.33 29.56
C SER A 664 21.04 -10.46 30.55
N ALA A 665 22.19 -11.09 30.38
CA ALA A 665 22.79 -11.89 31.43
C ALA A 665 23.38 -10.94 32.49
N LEU A 666 22.62 -10.68 33.55
CA LEU A 666 23.21 -10.32 34.84
C LEU A 666 23.89 -11.58 35.41
N PRO A 667 25.05 -11.45 36.07
CA PRO A 667 25.82 -12.58 36.55
C PRO A 667 25.12 -13.25 37.74
N GLU A 668 24.98 -14.57 37.68
CA GLU A 668 24.73 -15.36 38.88
C GLU A 668 25.95 -15.30 39.80
N VAL A 669 25.64 -15.06 41.06
CA VAL A 669 26.55 -15.06 42.20
C VAL A 669 26.89 -16.51 42.55
N SER A 670 28.13 -16.92 42.30
CA SER A 670 28.94 -17.76 43.20
C SER A 670 30.40 -17.78 42.74
#